data_AF-I4B829-F1
#
_entry.id   AF-I4B829-F1
#
_cell.length_a   1.000
_cell.length_b   1.000
_cell.length_c   1.000
_cell.angle_alpha   90.00
_cell.angle_beta   90.00
_cell.angle_gamma   90.00
#
_symmetry.space_group_name_H-M   'P 1'
#
loop_
_entity.id
_entity.type
_entity.pdbx_description
1 polymer ?
#
loop_
_entity_poly.entity_id
_entity_poly.type
_entity_poly.pdbx_seq_one_letter_code
_entity_poly.pdbx_strand_id
1 'polypeptide(L)'
;MLKIYVEKYLLYLRQNNASPYTVQIRHVGLKLFQRFCETRQVQSVFDIDYAVIDAFARYVRYEYIGKHKQGLCASTQNNYFATVRAFFLFLAENNLLLYNPAERLTYTKGGRKLPAYVLSKTDAVQIFEHLRTTTLYGLRSRAIVELLYSSGLRKKELANLKIYDLAFENGVVHVRQGKGGHDRFVPVTERALFWLRRWFNEGHKKYSQKQASEYLFIRKDGSLLGAAAVSRIAGNAISRAHIGKIGGCHLFRHSMATAMLEAGADVRYVQEMLGHRRISTTERYTRVDRSFLKAMHNRFHPLTADGSASLTNQSTAAATQPINRETPAKEDFKDAYLKRKIFYPLAESPFYAAFVGHIEACQARGWSVQSIYTHSFRLLSFIRYLAERGFKEITTITRTDLEAYREFIFQYRKPNGAPLSFASQSQYLITMRVFFSTLAEEGRILCNIASGIKLPKLGRTLPQVILSTTEVEKLLGLPDMTIHSGRRARAILETFYATGLRLKEATLLKIADIDFERGLVYVASGKGEKDRYVPITSRALGVLTDYIANRKEKSAYLFAGPFGKLTGDAIQDIVKRHIRQLFGEKKIRGACHVLRHTFATHLLEAGCDTRLIQEMLGHASLETTQRYTHVSIRRLKEVHTAAFQRIYKRA
;
A
#
# COMPACT_ATOMS: atom_id res chain seq x y z
N MET A 1 -4.72 -39.03 -17.79
CA MET A 1 -4.55 -38.88 -16.32
C MET A 1 -4.62 -37.42 -15.86
N LEU A 2 -4.00 -36.46 -16.55
CA LEU A 2 -4.00 -35.03 -16.19
C LEU A 2 -5.41 -34.42 -15.94
N LYS A 3 -6.42 -34.82 -16.70
CA LYS A 3 -7.81 -34.33 -16.57
C LYS A 3 -8.43 -34.57 -15.19
N ILE A 4 -8.17 -35.73 -14.60
CA ILE A 4 -8.69 -36.10 -13.27
C ILE A 4 -8.13 -35.14 -12.21
N TYR A 5 -6.84 -34.84 -12.28
CA TYR A 5 -6.19 -33.93 -11.33
C TYR A 5 -6.68 -32.49 -11.47
N VAL A 6 -6.95 -32.03 -12.71
CA VAL A 6 -7.57 -30.72 -12.95
C VAL A 6 -8.96 -30.65 -12.32
N GLU A 7 -9.78 -31.69 -12.48
CA GLU A 7 -11.11 -31.76 -11.85
C GLU A 7 -11.03 -31.76 -10.31
N LYS A 8 -10.09 -32.54 -9.73
CA LYS A 8 -9.81 -32.52 -8.28
C LYS A 8 -9.43 -31.12 -7.79
N TYR A 9 -8.57 -30.40 -8.52
CA TYR A 9 -8.19 -29.04 -8.18
C TYR A 9 -9.36 -28.06 -8.26
N LEU A 10 -10.21 -28.16 -9.30
CA LEU A 10 -11.39 -27.30 -9.42
C LEU A 10 -12.41 -27.58 -8.32
N LEU A 11 -12.57 -28.83 -7.89
CA LEU A 11 -13.39 -29.20 -6.73
C LEU A 11 -12.82 -28.62 -5.43
N TYR A 12 -11.51 -28.76 -5.21
CA TYR A 12 -10.80 -28.16 -4.08
C TYR A 12 -11.03 -26.65 -4.00
N LEU A 13 -10.96 -25.92 -5.13
CA LEU A 13 -11.23 -24.48 -5.16
C LEU A 13 -12.67 -24.15 -4.75
N ARG A 14 -13.66 -24.96 -5.18
CA ARG A 14 -15.06 -24.77 -4.79
C ARG A 14 -15.26 -25.01 -3.30
N GLN A 15 -14.67 -26.07 -2.74
CA GLN A 15 -14.74 -26.41 -1.32
C GLN A 15 -14.07 -25.34 -0.43
N ASN A 16 -13.01 -24.68 -0.92
CA ASN A 16 -12.32 -23.62 -0.21
C ASN A 16 -12.90 -22.22 -0.48
N ASN A 17 -14.20 -22.13 -0.82
CA ASN A 17 -14.93 -20.88 -1.00
C ASN A 17 -14.31 -19.92 -2.04
N ALA A 18 -13.60 -20.44 -3.06
CA ALA A 18 -13.17 -19.60 -4.17
C ALA A 18 -14.39 -19.13 -4.98
N SER A 19 -14.39 -17.86 -5.39
CA SER A 19 -15.53 -17.32 -6.15
C SER A 19 -15.78 -18.11 -7.44
N PRO A 20 -17.04 -18.25 -7.90
CA PRO A 20 -17.35 -18.95 -9.16
C PRO A 20 -16.57 -18.41 -10.36
N TYR A 21 -16.30 -17.10 -10.36
CA TYR A 21 -15.49 -16.44 -11.37
C TYR A 21 -14.01 -16.86 -11.32
N THR A 22 -13.44 -17.00 -10.11
CA THR A 22 -12.08 -17.52 -9.92
C THR A 22 -11.97 -18.93 -10.46
N VAL A 23 -12.92 -19.80 -10.12
CA VAL A 23 -12.96 -21.19 -10.61
C VAL A 23 -13.05 -21.22 -12.14
N GLN A 24 -13.91 -20.37 -12.73
CA GLN A 24 -14.03 -20.27 -14.18
C GLN A 24 -12.73 -19.83 -14.86
N ILE A 25 -12.05 -18.79 -14.35
CA ILE A 25 -10.76 -18.35 -14.89
C ILE A 25 -9.71 -19.46 -14.81
N ARG A 26 -9.60 -20.12 -13.64
CA ARG A 26 -8.64 -21.22 -13.45
C ARG A 26 -8.93 -22.37 -14.39
N HIS A 27 -10.20 -22.72 -14.57
CA HIS A 27 -10.62 -23.77 -15.50
C HIS A 27 -10.25 -23.43 -16.96
N VAL A 28 -10.50 -22.19 -17.42
CA VAL A 28 -10.10 -21.75 -18.76
C VAL A 28 -8.59 -21.83 -18.95
N GLY A 29 -7.82 -21.44 -17.92
CA GLY A 29 -6.36 -21.52 -17.97
C GLY A 29 -5.82 -22.95 -18.01
N LEU A 30 -6.39 -23.85 -17.21
CA LEU A 30 -5.99 -25.25 -17.20
C LEU A 30 -6.41 -25.98 -18.47
N LYS A 31 -7.54 -25.63 -19.09
CA LYS A 31 -7.91 -26.17 -20.40
C LYS A 31 -6.88 -25.84 -21.49
N LEU A 32 -6.34 -24.63 -21.48
CA LEU A 32 -5.28 -24.24 -22.42
C LEU A 32 -4.01 -25.08 -22.20
N PHE A 33 -3.64 -25.29 -20.93
CA PHE A 33 -2.51 -26.14 -20.56
C PHE A 33 -2.73 -27.61 -20.95
N GLN A 34 -3.91 -28.17 -20.69
CA GLN A 34 -4.28 -29.52 -21.10
C GLN A 34 -4.15 -29.72 -22.60
N ARG A 35 -4.72 -28.80 -23.40
CA ARG A 35 -4.61 -28.86 -24.87
C ARG A 35 -3.15 -28.81 -25.34
N PHE A 36 -2.32 -27.99 -24.70
CA PHE A 36 -0.89 -27.93 -24.97
C PHE A 36 -0.20 -29.26 -24.68
N CYS A 37 -0.50 -29.90 -23.56
CA CYS A 37 0.05 -31.21 -23.18
C CYS A 37 -0.43 -32.32 -24.13
N GLU A 38 -1.72 -32.33 -24.50
CA GLU A 38 -2.30 -33.29 -25.46
C GLU A 38 -1.59 -33.22 -26.82
N THR A 39 -1.31 -32.00 -27.31
CA THR A 39 -0.60 -31.79 -28.59
C THR A 39 0.83 -32.34 -28.56
N ARG A 40 1.44 -32.44 -27.37
CA ARG A 40 2.80 -32.98 -27.15
C ARG A 40 2.78 -34.40 -26.59
N GLN A 41 1.64 -35.09 -26.62
CA GLN A 41 1.45 -36.45 -26.11
C GLN A 41 1.80 -36.62 -24.61
N VAL A 42 1.79 -35.54 -23.82
CA VAL A 42 1.98 -35.59 -22.37
C VAL A 42 0.64 -35.82 -21.69
N GLN A 43 0.37 -37.04 -21.23
CA GLN A 43 -0.96 -37.42 -20.71
C GLN A 43 -1.02 -37.60 -19.19
N SER A 44 0.15 -37.82 -18.56
CA SER A 44 0.29 -37.95 -17.11
C SER A 44 0.74 -36.64 -16.49
N VAL A 45 0.38 -36.46 -15.22
CA VAL A 45 0.90 -35.33 -14.41
C VAL A 45 2.32 -35.59 -13.92
N PHE A 46 2.72 -36.85 -13.86
CA PHE A 46 4.04 -37.30 -13.41
C PHE A 46 5.12 -37.08 -14.48
N ASP A 47 4.73 -37.01 -15.76
CA ASP A 47 5.64 -36.76 -16.89
C ASP A 47 5.91 -35.25 -17.10
N ILE A 48 5.35 -34.40 -16.23
CA ILE A 48 5.45 -32.94 -16.36
C ILE A 48 6.57 -32.43 -15.46
N ASP A 49 7.73 -32.20 -16.09
CA ASP A 49 8.89 -31.56 -15.47
C ASP A 49 8.94 -30.06 -15.78
N TYR A 50 10.04 -29.40 -15.39
CA TYR A 50 10.25 -27.99 -15.70
C TYR A 50 10.37 -27.72 -17.21
N ALA A 51 10.89 -28.65 -18.01
CA ALA A 51 11.04 -28.47 -19.44
C ALA A 51 9.67 -28.35 -20.14
N VAL A 52 8.70 -29.18 -19.74
CA VAL A 52 7.32 -29.09 -20.22
C VAL A 52 6.67 -27.76 -19.81
N ILE A 53 6.92 -27.28 -18.58
CA ILE A 53 6.41 -26.00 -18.09
C ILE A 53 7.01 -24.81 -18.85
N ASP A 54 8.32 -24.83 -19.11
CA ASP A 54 8.99 -23.78 -19.87
C ASP A 54 8.55 -23.77 -21.34
N ALA A 55 8.35 -24.94 -21.94
CA ALA A 55 7.76 -25.05 -23.28
C ALA A 55 6.34 -24.48 -23.33
N PHE A 56 5.51 -24.69 -22.30
CA PHE A 56 4.21 -24.05 -22.19
C PHE A 56 4.32 -22.54 -22.07
N ALA A 57 5.30 -22.05 -21.30
CA ALA A 57 5.54 -20.61 -21.15
C ALA A 57 5.91 -19.96 -22.50
N ARG A 58 6.76 -20.61 -23.30
CA ARG A 58 7.13 -20.17 -24.65
C ARG A 58 5.91 -20.17 -25.59
N TYR A 59 5.13 -21.24 -25.57
CA TYR A 59 3.90 -21.34 -26.36
C TYR A 59 2.92 -20.19 -26.04
N VAL A 60 2.65 -19.90 -24.77
CA VAL A 60 1.74 -18.81 -24.37
C VAL A 60 2.28 -17.42 -24.73
N ARG A 61 3.61 -17.24 -24.73
CA ARG A 61 4.25 -15.95 -25.04
C ARG A 61 4.26 -15.64 -26.55
N TYR A 62 4.57 -16.64 -27.36
CA TYR A 62 4.96 -16.42 -28.76
C TYR A 62 4.09 -17.13 -29.79
N GLU A 63 3.53 -18.29 -29.47
CA GLU A 63 2.83 -19.14 -30.45
C GLU A 63 1.30 -19.08 -30.31
N TYR A 64 0.79 -18.88 -29.10
CA TYR A 64 -0.64 -18.90 -28.85
C TYR A 64 -1.33 -17.62 -29.31
N ILE A 65 -2.17 -17.77 -30.34
CA ILE A 65 -3.01 -16.71 -30.88
C ILE A 65 -4.40 -16.81 -30.24
N GLY A 66 -4.80 -15.75 -29.53
CA GLY A 66 -6.12 -15.70 -28.89
C GLY A 66 -7.27 -15.58 -29.90
N LYS A 67 -8.52 -15.63 -29.41
CA LYS A 67 -9.75 -15.54 -30.23
C LYS A 67 -9.84 -14.31 -31.16
N HIS A 68 -9.05 -13.28 -30.91
CA HIS A 68 -9.01 -12.04 -31.69
C HIS A 68 -7.87 -12.00 -32.73
N LYS A 69 -7.26 -13.15 -33.07
CA LYS A 69 -6.12 -13.27 -34.01
C LYS A 69 -4.91 -12.40 -33.62
N GLN A 70 -4.74 -12.13 -32.32
CA GLN A 70 -3.64 -11.36 -31.76
C GLN A 70 -2.98 -12.13 -30.62
N GLY A 71 -1.69 -11.84 -30.39
CA GLY A 71 -0.95 -12.33 -29.24
C GLY A 71 -1.58 -11.87 -27.91
N LEU A 72 -1.38 -12.64 -26.86
CA LEU A 72 -1.94 -12.33 -25.54
C LEU A 72 -1.20 -11.16 -24.88
N CYS A 73 -1.93 -10.27 -24.20
CA CYS A 73 -1.31 -9.24 -23.39
C CYS A 73 -0.63 -9.85 -22.14
N ALA A 74 0.43 -9.21 -21.64
CA ALA A 74 1.24 -9.70 -20.52
C ALA A 74 0.41 -10.04 -19.27
N SER A 75 -0.66 -9.29 -18.96
CA SER A 75 -1.54 -9.62 -17.83
C SER A 75 -2.29 -10.93 -18.01
N THR A 76 -2.71 -11.22 -19.24
CA THR A 76 -3.41 -12.47 -19.57
C THR A 76 -2.45 -13.65 -19.57
N GLN A 77 -1.24 -13.48 -20.13
CA GLN A 77 -0.17 -14.47 -20.02
C GLN A 77 0.15 -14.80 -18.56
N ASN A 78 0.33 -13.78 -17.72
CA ASN A 78 0.62 -13.95 -16.29
C ASN A 78 -0.53 -14.62 -15.52
N ASN A 79 -1.78 -14.41 -15.92
CA ASN A 79 -2.92 -15.14 -15.35
C ASN A 79 -2.88 -16.63 -15.68
N TYR A 80 -2.47 -17.00 -16.91
CA TYR A 80 -2.26 -18.40 -17.28
C TYR A 80 -1.12 -19.02 -16.47
N PHE A 81 0.02 -18.33 -16.35
CA PHE A 81 1.16 -18.78 -15.56
C PHE A 81 0.84 -18.95 -14.08
N ALA A 82 0.15 -17.98 -13.48
CA ALA A 82 -0.30 -18.07 -12.10
C ALA A 82 -1.32 -19.20 -11.88
N THR A 83 -2.03 -19.64 -12.93
CA THR A 83 -3.00 -20.74 -12.88
C THR A 83 -2.30 -22.08 -12.88
N VAL A 84 -1.36 -22.28 -13.80
CA VAL A 84 -0.55 -23.50 -13.86
C VAL A 84 0.28 -23.65 -12.57
N ARG A 85 0.94 -22.59 -12.11
CA ARG A 85 1.71 -22.62 -10.86
C ARG A 85 0.87 -22.98 -9.64
N ALA A 86 -0.34 -22.43 -9.52
CA ALA A 86 -1.23 -22.71 -8.40
C ALA A 86 -1.79 -24.15 -8.43
N PHE A 87 -2.01 -24.70 -9.62
CA PHE A 87 -2.42 -26.09 -9.80
C PHE A 87 -1.33 -27.06 -9.35
N PHE A 88 -0.08 -26.88 -9.80
CA PHE A 88 1.03 -27.74 -9.39
C PHE A 88 1.44 -27.54 -7.93
N LEU A 89 1.25 -26.34 -7.38
CA LEU A 89 1.38 -26.11 -5.94
C LEU A 89 0.37 -26.95 -5.15
N PHE A 90 -0.90 -26.97 -5.57
CA PHE A 90 -1.92 -27.81 -4.94
C PHE A 90 -1.54 -29.29 -4.98
N LEU A 91 -1.02 -29.80 -6.09
CA LEU A 91 -0.60 -31.19 -6.20
C LEU A 91 0.57 -31.52 -5.26
N ALA A 92 1.56 -30.63 -5.17
CA ALA A 92 2.67 -30.78 -4.24
C ALA A 92 2.21 -30.69 -2.76
N GLU A 93 1.33 -29.74 -2.42
CA GLU A 93 0.81 -29.57 -1.06
C GLU A 93 -0.06 -30.75 -0.58
N ASN A 94 -0.66 -31.51 -1.52
CA ASN A 94 -1.48 -32.68 -1.22
C ASN A 94 -0.70 -34.00 -1.41
N ASN A 95 0.64 -33.95 -1.47
CA ASN A 95 1.52 -35.12 -1.64
C ASN A 95 1.22 -35.94 -2.92
N LEU A 96 0.63 -35.32 -3.94
CA LEU A 96 0.37 -35.97 -5.24
C LEU A 96 1.58 -35.81 -6.17
N LEU A 97 2.49 -34.88 -5.88
CA LEU A 97 3.79 -34.72 -6.51
C LEU A 97 4.84 -34.44 -5.44
N LEU A 98 6.08 -34.86 -5.68
CA LEU A 98 7.21 -34.62 -4.79
C LEU A 98 7.63 -33.14 -4.75
N TYR A 99 7.42 -32.42 -5.85
CA TYR A 99 7.76 -31.00 -5.98
C TYR A 99 6.82 -30.29 -6.98
N ASN A 100 6.90 -28.96 -7.03
CA ASN A 100 6.14 -28.15 -7.98
C ASN A 100 6.98 -27.85 -9.24
N PRO A 101 6.73 -28.50 -10.40
CA PRO A 101 7.49 -28.24 -11.62
C PRO A 101 7.34 -26.81 -12.16
N ALA A 102 6.31 -26.09 -11.73
CA ALA A 102 6.05 -24.70 -12.13
C ALA A 102 6.60 -23.64 -11.15
N GLU A 103 7.41 -24.03 -10.17
CA GLU A 103 8.00 -23.09 -9.20
C GLU A 103 8.96 -22.07 -9.84
N ARG A 104 9.67 -22.46 -10.89
CA ARG A 104 10.63 -21.60 -11.61
C ARG A 104 9.99 -20.80 -12.76
N LEU A 105 8.67 -20.89 -12.94
CA LEU A 105 7.96 -20.20 -14.01
C LEU A 105 8.06 -18.68 -13.86
N THR A 106 8.59 -18.00 -14.88
CA THR A 106 8.79 -16.54 -14.90
C THR A 106 7.58 -15.79 -15.47
N TYR A 107 7.23 -14.66 -14.86
CA TYR A 107 6.15 -13.80 -15.33
C TYR A 107 6.63 -12.84 -16.43
N THR A 108 5.78 -12.61 -17.43
CA THR A 108 6.02 -11.62 -18.48
C THR A 108 5.95 -10.21 -17.87
N LYS A 109 7.01 -9.42 -18.05
CA LYS A 109 7.04 -8.00 -17.65
C LYS A 109 6.11 -7.21 -18.57
N GLY A 110 4.95 -6.83 -18.06
CA GLY A 110 4.06 -5.89 -18.76
C GLY A 110 4.50 -4.45 -18.52
N GLY A 111 4.50 -3.63 -19.57
CA GLY A 111 4.61 -2.18 -19.43
C GLY A 111 3.50 -1.63 -18.54
N ARG A 112 3.83 -0.61 -17.72
CA ARG A 112 2.82 0.12 -16.95
C ARG A 112 1.89 0.82 -17.94
N LYS A 113 0.70 0.26 -18.18
CA LYS A 113 -0.34 0.97 -18.94
C LYS A 113 -0.66 2.27 -18.20
N LEU A 114 -0.41 3.40 -18.86
CA LEU A 114 -0.88 4.71 -18.44
C LEU A 114 -2.41 4.63 -18.19
N PRO A 115 -2.95 5.34 -17.19
CA PRO A 115 -4.39 5.32 -16.91
C PRO A 115 -5.20 5.58 -18.18
N ALA A 116 -6.30 4.83 -18.33
CA ALA A 116 -7.28 5.09 -19.38
C ALA A 116 -7.79 6.53 -19.25
N TYR A 117 -7.86 7.25 -20.38
CA TYR A 117 -8.35 8.62 -20.49
C TYR A 117 -9.60 8.84 -19.64
N VAL A 118 -9.56 9.78 -18.70
CA VAL A 118 -10.70 10.10 -17.83
C VAL A 118 -11.72 10.95 -18.61
N LEU A 119 -13.02 10.79 -18.38
CA LEU A 119 -14.04 11.69 -18.95
C LEU A 119 -13.92 13.06 -18.29
N SER A 120 -13.78 14.09 -19.11
CA SER A 120 -13.90 15.47 -18.66
C SER A 120 -15.37 15.78 -18.29
N LYS A 121 -15.61 16.93 -17.67
CA LYS A 121 -16.97 17.39 -17.37
C LYS A 121 -17.78 17.59 -18.65
N THR A 122 -17.18 18.13 -19.71
CA THR A 122 -17.83 18.34 -21.01
C THR A 122 -18.16 17.02 -21.68
N ASP A 123 -17.28 16.01 -21.58
CA ASP A 123 -17.53 14.68 -22.14
C ASP A 123 -18.74 14.01 -21.47
N ALA A 124 -18.88 14.15 -20.14
CA ALA A 124 -19.99 13.58 -19.41
C ALA A 124 -21.32 14.20 -19.87
N VAL A 125 -21.38 15.52 -20.01
CA VAL A 125 -22.55 16.24 -20.52
C VAL A 125 -22.91 15.78 -21.93
N GLN A 126 -21.94 15.69 -22.83
CA GLN A 126 -22.18 15.22 -24.20
C GLN A 126 -22.71 13.78 -24.23
N ILE A 127 -22.17 12.87 -23.41
CA ILE A 127 -22.68 11.50 -23.28
C ILE A 127 -24.15 11.50 -22.85
N PHE A 128 -24.49 12.34 -21.87
CA PHE A 128 -25.83 12.43 -21.35
C PHE A 128 -26.82 12.90 -22.43
N GLU A 129 -26.52 13.98 -23.15
CA GLU A 129 -27.40 14.58 -24.16
C GLU A 129 -27.73 13.65 -25.34
N HIS A 130 -26.80 12.78 -25.73
CA HIS A 130 -27.00 11.85 -26.84
C HIS A 130 -27.87 10.62 -26.50
N LEU A 131 -28.31 10.48 -25.25
CA LEU A 131 -29.19 9.39 -24.83
C LEU A 131 -30.67 9.76 -25.04
N ARG A 132 -31.30 9.18 -26.06
CA ARG A 132 -32.73 9.40 -26.38
C ARG A 132 -33.67 8.94 -25.25
N THR A 133 -34.18 9.85 -24.44
CA THR A 133 -35.05 9.53 -23.30
C THR A 133 -36.52 9.30 -23.64
N THR A 134 -36.92 9.46 -24.90
CA THR A 134 -38.30 9.21 -25.38
C THR A 134 -38.66 7.73 -25.44
N THR A 135 -37.65 6.85 -25.46
CA THR A 135 -37.85 5.38 -25.45
C THR A 135 -37.57 4.82 -24.06
N LEU A 136 -38.31 3.78 -23.64
CA LEU A 136 -38.05 3.10 -22.36
C LEU A 136 -36.62 2.52 -22.29
N TYR A 137 -36.09 2.05 -23.41
CA TYR A 137 -34.70 1.60 -23.50
C TYR A 137 -33.70 2.74 -23.23
N GLY A 138 -33.94 3.92 -23.82
CA GLY A 138 -33.06 5.06 -23.65
C GLY A 138 -33.19 5.73 -22.29
N LEU A 139 -34.40 5.76 -21.71
CA LEU A 139 -34.63 6.18 -20.32
C LEU A 139 -33.84 5.28 -19.34
N ARG A 140 -33.92 3.95 -19.51
CA ARG A 140 -33.10 3.00 -18.74
C ARG A 140 -31.61 3.28 -18.91
N SER A 141 -31.18 3.50 -20.14
CA SER A 141 -29.77 3.75 -20.46
C SER A 141 -29.28 5.04 -19.81
N ARG A 142 -30.10 6.10 -19.81
CA ARG A 142 -29.81 7.37 -19.15
C ARG A 142 -29.68 7.20 -17.64
N ALA A 143 -30.63 6.53 -16.99
CA ALA A 143 -30.57 6.26 -15.56
C ALA A 143 -29.34 5.43 -15.16
N ILE A 144 -28.95 4.43 -15.96
CA ILE A 144 -27.74 3.62 -15.72
C ILE A 144 -26.48 4.48 -15.78
N VAL A 145 -26.34 5.32 -16.81
CA VAL A 145 -25.12 6.11 -17.03
C VAL A 145 -24.99 7.23 -15.98
N GLU A 146 -26.10 7.89 -15.65
CA GLU A 146 -26.17 8.89 -14.56
C GLU A 146 -25.79 8.28 -13.21
N LEU A 147 -26.33 7.11 -12.88
CA LEU A 147 -25.96 6.40 -11.66
C LEU A 147 -24.47 6.00 -11.67
N LEU A 148 -23.95 5.46 -12.78
CA LEU A 148 -22.53 5.10 -12.89
C LEU A 148 -21.60 6.30 -12.69
N TYR A 149 -21.92 7.45 -13.30
CA TYR A 149 -21.13 8.67 -13.17
C TYR A 149 -21.23 9.27 -11.77
N SER A 150 -22.40 9.20 -11.14
CA SER A 150 -22.63 9.77 -9.82
C SER A 150 -22.05 8.94 -8.67
N SER A 151 -22.02 7.61 -8.79
CA SER A 151 -21.74 6.69 -7.66
C SER A 151 -20.49 5.84 -7.87
N GLY A 152 -20.01 5.72 -9.11
CA GLY A 152 -18.88 4.87 -9.50
C GLY A 152 -19.04 3.40 -9.15
N LEU A 153 -20.27 2.88 -9.08
CA LEU A 153 -20.53 1.47 -8.84
C LEU A 153 -19.83 0.54 -9.84
N ARG A 154 -19.44 -0.66 -9.40
CA ARG A 154 -18.94 -1.69 -10.32
C ARG A 154 -20.09 -2.21 -11.17
N LYS A 155 -19.79 -2.68 -12.39
CA LYS A 155 -20.80 -3.27 -13.29
C LYS A 155 -21.64 -4.40 -12.66
N LYS A 156 -21.05 -5.22 -11.78
CA LYS A 156 -21.80 -6.27 -11.04
C LYS A 156 -22.64 -5.69 -9.90
N GLU A 157 -22.14 -4.67 -9.21
CA GLU A 157 -22.86 -4.00 -8.12
C GLU A 157 -24.10 -3.29 -8.67
N LEU A 158 -23.97 -2.57 -9.80
CA LEU A 158 -25.11 -1.93 -10.45
C LEU A 158 -26.11 -2.94 -11.01
N ALA A 159 -25.63 -4.00 -11.68
CA ALA A 159 -26.51 -5.02 -12.25
C ALA A 159 -27.37 -5.73 -11.19
N ASN A 160 -26.80 -5.99 -10.01
CA ASN A 160 -27.48 -6.69 -8.93
C ASN A 160 -28.18 -5.74 -7.94
N LEU A 161 -28.26 -4.44 -8.25
CA LEU A 161 -28.87 -3.47 -7.35
C LEU A 161 -30.37 -3.69 -7.27
N LYS A 162 -30.91 -3.81 -6.05
CA LYS A 162 -32.34 -4.00 -5.83
C LYS A 162 -33.05 -2.67 -5.62
N ILE A 163 -34.38 -2.66 -5.79
CA ILE A 163 -35.19 -1.44 -5.68
C ILE A 163 -35.05 -0.82 -4.29
N TYR A 164 -35.08 -1.65 -3.24
CA TYR A 164 -34.95 -1.23 -1.84
C TYR A 164 -33.52 -0.91 -1.40
N ASP A 165 -32.53 -1.09 -2.27
CA ASP A 165 -31.16 -0.64 -1.98
C ASP A 165 -30.97 0.86 -2.24
N LEU A 166 -31.95 1.52 -2.87
CA LEU A 166 -31.91 2.97 -3.15
C LEU A 166 -32.78 3.72 -2.13
N ALA A 167 -32.14 4.46 -1.23
CA ALA A 167 -32.81 5.33 -0.29
C ALA A 167 -32.99 6.73 -0.91
N PHE A 168 -34.09 6.93 -1.63
CA PHE A 168 -34.39 8.16 -2.37
C PHE A 168 -34.39 9.42 -1.51
N GLU A 169 -34.88 9.36 -0.27
CA GLU A 169 -34.94 10.50 0.66
C GLU A 169 -33.55 10.91 1.15
N ASN A 170 -32.68 9.93 1.32
CA ASN A 170 -31.34 10.14 1.85
C ASN A 170 -30.29 10.35 0.76
N GLY A 171 -30.65 10.15 -0.51
CA GLY A 171 -29.74 10.24 -1.66
C GLY A 171 -28.57 9.26 -1.58
N VAL A 172 -28.80 8.04 -1.09
CA VAL A 172 -27.77 7.00 -0.97
C VAL A 172 -28.20 5.67 -1.56
N VAL A 173 -27.23 4.94 -2.09
CA VAL A 173 -27.36 3.55 -2.52
C VAL A 173 -26.62 2.64 -1.55
N HIS A 174 -27.32 1.63 -1.05
CA HIS A 174 -26.76 0.56 -0.24
C HIS A 174 -26.20 -0.56 -1.14
N VAL A 175 -24.88 -0.68 -1.19
CA VAL A 175 -24.22 -1.74 -1.97
C VAL A 175 -23.98 -2.94 -1.07
N ARG A 176 -24.83 -3.95 -1.19
CA ARG A 176 -24.71 -5.21 -0.45
C ARG A 176 -23.65 -6.12 -1.07
N GLN A 177 -22.84 -6.76 -0.22
CA GLN A 177 -21.84 -7.75 -0.59
C GLN A 177 -20.90 -7.33 -1.74
N GLY A 178 -20.22 -6.17 -1.59
CA GLY A 178 -19.20 -5.73 -2.54
C GLY A 178 -18.03 -6.74 -2.68
N LYS A 179 -17.05 -6.47 -3.57
CA LYS A 179 -15.87 -7.35 -3.75
C LYS A 179 -15.16 -7.57 -2.40
N GLY A 180 -15.48 -8.69 -1.75
CA GLY A 180 -15.00 -8.99 -0.42
C GLY A 180 -16.02 -9.13 0.72
N GLY A 181 -17.32 -9.09 0.43
CA GLY A 181 -18.35 -9.36 1.44
C GLY A 181 -18.60 -8.22 2.43
N HIS A 182 -18.34 -6.96 2.05
CA HIS A 182 -18.67 -5.81 2.88
C HIS A 182 -19.71 -4.93 2.21
N ASP A 183 -20.67 -4.50 3.04
CA ASP A 183 -21.73 -3.57 2.70
C ASP A 183 -21.22 -2.13 2.81
N ARG A 184 -21.72 -1.24 1.97
CA ARG A 184 -21.38 0.19 2.03
C ARG A 184 -22.50 1.07 1.48
N PHE A 185 -22.58 2.30 1.97
CA PHE A 185 -23.46 3.32 1.43
C PHE A 185 -22.69 4.23 0.48
N VAL A 186 -23.28 4.52 -0.67
CA VAL A 186 -22.69 5.35 -1.72
C VAL A 186 -23.63 6.52 -2.02
N PRO A 187 -23.20 7.78 -1.88
CA PRO A 187 -24.02 8.93 -2.21
C PRO A 187 -24.34 8.99 -3.71
N VAL A 188 -25.52 9.50 -4.02
CA VAL A 188 -26.03 9.70 -5.37
C VAL A 188 -26.47 11.15 -5.49
N THR A 189 -26.12 11.77 -6.61
CA THR A 189 -26.48 13.16 -6.93
C THR A 189 -27.97 13.29 -7.19
N GLU A 190 -28.53 14.46 -6.88
CA GLU A 190 -29.94 14.79 -7.14
C GLU A 190 -30.38 14.52 -8.58
N ARG A 191 -29.52 14.87 -9.55
CA ARG A 191 -29.79 14.60 -10.97
C ARG A 191 -29.88 13.11 -11.27
N ALA A 192 -29.00 12.29 -10.70
CA ALA A 192 -29.09 10.85 -10.86
C ALA A 192 -30.36 10.30 -10.19
N LEU A 193 -30.74 10.81 -9.01
CA LEU A 193 -32.01 10.46 -8.35
C LEU A 193 -33.23 10.83 -9.22
N PHE A 194 -33.24 12.00 -9.84
CA PHE A 194 -34.29 12.42 -10.78
C PHE A 194 -34.48 11.39 -11.91
N TRP A 195 -33.40 11.01 -12.59
CA TRP A 195 -33.47 10.02 -13.68
C TRP A 195 -33.84 8.62 -13.19
N LEU A 196 -33.44 8.25 -11.96
CA LEU A 196 -33.82 6.99 -11.34
C LEU A 196 -35.31 6.96 -10.99
N ARG A 197 -35.88 8.05 -10.44
CA ARG A 197 -37.33 8.17 -10.17
C ARG A 197 -38.13 8.06 -11.47
N ARG A 198 -37.67 8.75 -12.51
CA ARG A 198 -38.31 8.70 -13.83
C ARG A 198 -38.28 7.29 -14.42
N TRP A 199 -37.11 6.63 -14.38
CA TRP A 199 -36.99 5.23 -14.80
C TRP A 199 -37.91 4.31 -14.00
N PHE A 200 -37.97 4.48 -12.67
CA PHE A 200 -38.81 3.65 -11.80
C PHE A 200 -40.29 3.77 -12.16
N ASN A 201 -40.80 5.00 -12.31
CA ASN A 201 -42.22 5.27 -12.54
C ASN A 201 -42.68 4.92 -13.97
N GLU A 202 -41.86 5.21 -14.98
CA GLU A 202 -42.25 5.05 -16.38
C GLU A 202 -41.79 3.70 -16.96
N GLY A 203 -40.54 3.32 -16.71
CA GLY A 203 -39.87 2.22 -17.41
C GLY A 203 -39.88 0.91 -16.64
N HIS A 204 -39.44 0.93 -15.38
CA HIS A 204 -39.44 -0.25 -14.52
C HIS A 204 -40.85 -0.79 -14.34
N LYS A 205 -41.81 0.07 -13.97
CA LYS A 205 -43.24 -0.28 -13.84
C LYS A 205 -43.81 -0.97 -15.08
N LYS A 206 -43.42 -0.54 -16.30
CA LYS A 206 -43.88 -1.16 -17.56
C LYS A 206 -43.20 -2.50 -17.84
N TYR A 207 -41.91 -2.63 -17.55
CA TYR A 207 -41.15 -3.86 -17.83
C TYR A 207 -41.40 -4.96 -16.80
N SER A 208 -41.81 -4.62 -15.57
CA SER A 208 -42.13 -5.58 -14.52
C SER A 208 -43.55 -6.16 -14.61
N GLN A 209 -44.41 -5.66 -15.52
CA GLN A 209 -45.76 -6.21 -15.74
C GLN A 209 -45.75 -7.67 -16.21
N LYS A 210 -44.71 -8.08 -16.96
CA LYS A 210 -44.58 -9.46 -17.46
C LYS A 210 -44.02 -10.40 -16.42
N GLN A 211 -43.11 -9.91 -15.59
CA GLN A 211 -42.47 -10.66 -14.52
C GLN A 211 -42.08 -9.69 -13.41
N ALA A 212 -42.62 -9.92 -12.21
CA ALA A 212 -42.23 -9.17 -11.03
C ALA A 212 -40.73 -9.35 -10.76
N SER A 213 -40.04 -8.25 -10.44
CA SER A 213 -38.59 -8.24 -10.30
C SER A 213 -38.18 -7.29 -9.20
N GLU A 214 -37.35 -7.78 -8.29
CA GLU A 214 -36.78 -7.00 -7.19
C GLU A 214 -35.59 -6.12 -7.61
N TYR A 215 -35.09 -6.32 -8.83
CA TYR A 215 -33.92 -5.61 -9.35
C TYR A 215 -34.30 -4.24 -9.91
N LEU A 216 -33.46 -3.23 -9.68
CA LEU A 216 -33.69 -1.86 -10.15
C LEU A 216 -33.57 -1.74 -11.68
N PHE A 217 -32.69 -2.52 -12.30
CA PHE A 217 -32.52 -2.53 -13.75
C PHE A 217 -32.87 -3.90 -14.34
N ILE A 218 -33.93 -3.90 -15.13
CA ILE A 218 -34.52 -5.12 -15.71
C ILE A 218 -34.55 -5.05 -17.23
N ARG A 219 -34.64 -6.22 -17.86
CA ARG A 219 -34.88 -6.40 -19.29
C ARG A 219 -36.37 -6.21 -19.61
N LYS A 220 -36.73 -6.20 -20.91
CA LYS A 220 -38.10 -5.93 -21.38
C LYS A 220 -39.10 -7.02 -20.93
N ASP A 221 -38.58 -8.21 -20.68
CA ASP A 221 -39.24 -9.40 -20.14
C ASP A 221 -39.30 -9.42 -18.60
N GLY A 222 -38.74 -8.42 -17.91
CA GLY A 222 -38.73 -8.34 -16.43
C GLY A 222 -37.53 -9.03 -15.77
N SER A 223 -36.77 -9.83 -16.52
CA SER A 223 -35.58 -10.53 -16.02
C SER A 223 -34.38 -9.59 -15.76
N LEU A 224 -33.39 -10.08 -15.00
CA LEU A 224 -32.20 -9.33 -14.59
C LEU A 224 -31.39 -8.76 -15.77
N LEU A 225 -31.03 -7.47 -15.70
CA LEU A 225 -30.08 -6.86 -16.63
C LEU A 225 -28.64 -7.22 -16.23
N GLY A 226 -28.12 -8.32 -16.80
CA GLY A 226 -26.77 -8.81 -16.48
C GLY A 226 -25.63 -7.80 -16.70
N ALA A 227 -24.55 -7.95 -15.91
CA ALA A 227 -23.42 -7.01 -15.87
C ALA A 227 -22.70 -6.74 -17.22
N ALA A 228 -22.72 -7.72 -18.14
CA ALA A 228 -22.19 -7.52 -19.50
C ALA A 228 -23.06 -6.55 -20.31
N ALA A 229 -24.39 -6.62 -20.16
CA ALA A 229 -25.33 -5.71 -20.81
C ALA A 229 -25.18 -4.28 -20.27
N VAL A 230 -25.01 -4.12 -18.96
CA VAL A 230 -24.70 -2.82 -18.34
C VAL A 230 -23.43 -2.21 -18.95
N SER A 231 -22.35 -2.99 -19.06
CA SER A 231 -21.09 -2.50 -19.65
C SER A 231 -21.24 -2.13 -21.13
N ARG A 232 -22.06 -2.85 -21.88
CA ARG A 232 -22.36 -2.56 -23.29
C ARG A 232 -23.20 -1.29 -23.44
N ILE A 233 -24.20 -1.08 -22.58
CA ILE A 233 -25.00 0.16 -22.57
C ILE A 233 -24.09 1.36 -22.30
N ALA A 234 -23.21 1.27 -21.29
CA ALA A 234 -22.25 2.33 -20.98
C ALA A 234 -21.28 2.60 -22.14
N GLY A 235 -20.75 1.56 -22.78
CA GLY A 235 -19.85 1.70 -23.94
C GLY A 235 -20.54 2.28 -25.18
N ASN A 236 -21.80 1.88 -25.44
CA ASN A 236 -22.60 2.45 -26.52
C ASN A 236 -22.91 3.93 -26.27
N ALA A 237 -23.15 4.33 -25.02
CA ALA A 237 -23.35 5.73 -24.66
C ALA A 237 -22.11 6.58 -24.94
N ILE A 238 -20.92 6.08 -24.58
CA ILE A 238 -19.64 6.74 -24.89
C ILE A 238 -19.42 6.84 -26.40
N SER A 239 -19.65 5.76 -27.14
CA SER A 239 -19.39 5.71 -28.58
C SER A 239 -20.29 6.65 -29.37
N ARG A 240 -21.55 6.81 -28.95
CA ARG A 240 -22.53 7.71 -29.58
C ARG A 240 -22.28 9.18 -29.30
N ALA A 241 -21.47 9.50 -28.30
CA ALA A 241 -21.12 10.88 -27.96
C ALA A 241 -19.96 11.43 -28.80
N HIS A 242 -19.32 10.58 -29.64
CA HIS A 242 -18.23 10.97 -30.54
C HIS A 242 -17.03 11.69 -29.88
N ILE A 243 -16.82 11.47 -28.58
CA ILE A 243 -15.78 12.13 -27.77
C ILE A 243 -14.35 11.59 -27.96
N GLY A 244 -14.11 10.74 -28.96
CA GLY A 244 -12.81 10.11 -29.22
C GLY A 244 -12.30 9.15 -28.13
N LYS A 245 -13.14 8.78 -27.15
CA LYS A 245 -12.78 7.88 -26.03
C LYS A 245 -13.47 6.53 -26.17
N ILE A 246 -12.79 5.47 -25.76
CA ILE A 246 -13.32 4.11 -25.76
C ILE A 246 -13.33 3.59 -24.33
N GLY A 247 -14.45 2.98 -23.92
CA GLY A 247 -14.56 2.44 -22.57
C GLY A 247 -15.93 1.84 -22.27
N GLY A 248 -16.18 1.63 -20.98
CA GLY A 248 -17.45 1.14 -20.44
C GLY A 248 -17.61 1.59 -18.99
N CYS A 249 -18.22 0.79 -18.12
CA CYS A 249 -18.47 1.19 -16.72
C CYS A 249 -17.21 1.64 -15.95
N HIS A 250 -16.05 1.05 -16.25
CA HIS A 250 -14.78 1.42 -15.60
C HIS A 250 -14.38 2.88 -15.88
N LEU A 251 -14.76 3.43 -17.04
CA LEU A 251 -14.46 4.80 -17.42
C LEU A 251 -15.22 5.81 -16.56
N PHE A 252 -16.53 5.61 -16.42
CA PHE A 252 -17.39 6.43 -15.54
C PHE A 252 -16.91 6.39 -14.09
N ARG A 253 -16.55 5.20 -13.60
CA ARG A 253 -16.01 5.03 -12.25
C ARG A 253 -14.69 5.77 -12.03
N HIS A 254 -13.79 5.73 -13.01
CA HIS A 254 -12.54 6.49 -12.93
C HIS A 254 -12.78 7.99 -12.99
N SER A 255 -13.73 8.43 -13.83
CA SER A 255 -14.08 9.85 -13.98
C SER A 255 -14.74 10.44 -12.76
N MET A 256 -15.64 9.68 -12.14
CA MET A 256 -16.23 9.98 -10.85
C MET A 256 -15.14 10.14 -9.78
N ALA A 257 -14.22 9.17 -9.67
CA ALA A 257 -13.14 9.19 -8.69
C ALA A 257 -12.23 10.43 -8.87
N THR A 258 -11.85 10.74 -10.11
CA THR A 258 -11.03 11.91 -10.44
C THR A 258 -11.76 13.21 -10.11
N ALA A 259 -13.02 13.37 -10.50
CA ALA A 259 -13.81 14.58 -10.22
C ALA A 259 -13.93 14.86 -8.72
N MET A 260 -14.02 13.82 -7.90
CA MET A 260 -14.04 13.97 -6.45
C MET A 260 -12.69 14.39 -5.88
N LEU A 261 -11.60 13.76 -6.33
CA LEU A 261 -10.25 14.15 -5.90
C LEU A 261 -9.95 15.61 -6.29
N GLU A 262 -10.33 16.04 -7.49
CA GLU A 262 -10.21 17.43 -7.95
C GLU A 262 -11.04 18.41 -7.10
N ALA A 263 -12.17 17.96 -6.54
CA ALA A 263 -12.99 18.72 -5.63
C ALA A 263 -12.46 18.74 -4.19
N GLY A 264 -11.28 18.16 -3.93
CA GLY A 264 -10.66 18.09 -2.61
C GLY A 264 -11.17 16.93 -1.74
N ALA A 265 -11.77 15.90 -2.35
CA ALA A 265 -12.22 14.73 -1.63
C ALA A 265 -11.06 13.84 -1.19
N ASP A 266 -11.11 13.36 0.07
CA ASP A 266 -10.05 12.49 0.58
C ASP A 266 -9.95 11.18 -0.20
N VAL A 267 -8.73 10.75 -0.53
CA VAL A 267 -8.44 9.53 -1.30
C VAL A 267 -9.03 8.28 -0.64
N ARG A 268 -9.07 8.21 0.69
CA ARG A 268 -9.74 7.16 1.48
C ARG A 268 -11.23 7.20 1.34
N TYR A 269 -11.81 8.38 1.31
CA TYR A 269 -13.23 8.53 1.06
C TYR A 269 -13.58 7.99 -0.34
N VAL A 270 -12.84 8.39 -1.37
CA VAL A 270 -13.02 7.84 -2.72
C VAL A 270 -12.78 6.33 -2.73
N GLN A 271 -11.83 5.82 -1.93
CA GLN A 271 -11.55 4.39 -1.80
C GLN A 271 -12.68 3.58 -1.14
N GLU A 272 -13.23 4.07 -0.03
CA GLU A 272 -14.35 3.46 0.71
C GLU A 272 -15.60 3.46 -0.15
N MET A 273 -15.91 4.58 -0.78
CA MET A 273 -17.04 4.72 -1.69
C MET A 273 -16.93 3.77 -2.90
N LEU A 274 -15.73 3.59 -3.42
CA LEU A 274 -15.44 2.61 -4.48
C LEU A 274 -15.32 1.17 -3.95
N GLY A 275 -15.19 0.96 -2.63
CA GLY A 275 -14.98 -0.36 -2.03
C GLY A 275 -13.68 -1.04 -2.49
N HIS A 276 -12.58 -0.29 -2.64
CA HIS A 276 -11.27 -0.83 -3.03
C HIS A 276 -10.55 -1.49 -1.83
N ARG A 277 -10.23 -2.79 -1.94
CA ARG A 277 -9.45 -3.55 -0.94
C ARG A 277 -7.95 -3.22 -0.92
N ARG A 278 -7.41 -2.63 -2.00
CA ARG A 278 -5.99 -2.23 -2.11
C ARG A 278 -5.91 -0.81 -2.67
N ILE A 279 -5.10 0.02 -2.03
CA ILE A 279 -5.03 1.46 -2.28
C ILE A 279 -4.23 1.78 -3.55
N SER A 280 -3.42 0.84 -4.02
CA SER A 280 -2.69 0.92 -5.29
C SER A 280 -3.55 1.09 -6.54
N THR A 281 -4.87 0.86 -6.43
CA THR A 281 -5.82 1.16 -7.51
C THR A 281 -6.29 2.62 -7.52
N THR A 282 -6.09 3.35 -6.42
CA THR A 282 -6.40 4.79 -6.25
C THR A 282 -5.12 5.66 -6.24
N GLU A 283 -3.94 5.09 -5.97
CA GLU A 283 -2.62 5.76 -6.03
C GLU A 283 -2.25 6.33 -7.41
N ARG A 284 -2.93 5.91 -8.48
CA ARG A 284 -2.64 6.35 -9.85
C ARG A 284 -2.99 7.83 -10.12
N TYR A 285 -3.67 8.51 -9.20
CA TYR A 285 -4.36 9.77 -9.47
C TYR A 285 -3.79 11.03 -8.79
N THR A 286 -2.68 10.98 -8.06
CA THR A 286 -2.26 12.15 -7.24
C THR A 286 -0.76 12.46 -7.31
N ARG A 287 -0.39 13.43 -8.15
CA ARG A 287 0.84 14.23 -7.95
C ARG A 287 0.39 15.54 -7.29
N VAL A 288 0.85 15.79 -6.07
CA VAL A 288 0.48 16.98 -5.28
C VAL A 288 1.54 18.05 -5.50
N ASP A 289 1.13 19.29 -5.74
CA ASP A 289 2.01 20.45 -5.89
C ASP A 289 2.59 20.93 -4.54
N ARG A 290 3.83 21.46 -4.54
CA ARG A 290 4.55 21.87 -3.32
C ARG A 290 3.93 23.10 -2.65
N SER A 291 3.42 24.05 -3.43
CA SER A 291 2.78 25.26 -2.89
C SER A 291 1.48 24.91 -2.16
N PHE A 292 0.74 23.95 -2.71
CA PHE A 292 -0.47 23.39 -2.11
C PHE A 292 -0.17 22.65 -0.81
N LEU A 293 0.87 21.79 -0.77
CA LEU A 293 1.28 21.10 0.46
C LEU A 293 1.59 22.08 1.61
N LYS A 294 2.31 23.17 1.31
CA LYS A 294 2.62 24.22 2.31
C LYS A 294 1.36 24.94 2.79
N ALA A 295 0.49 25.36 1.87
CA ALA A 295 -0.76 26.05 2.23
C ALA A 295 -1.65 25.18 3.13
N MET A 296 -1.76 23.89 2.82
CA MET A 296 -2.57 22.97 3.61
C MET A 296 -1.96 22.63 4.96
N HIS A 297 -0.62 22.51 5.05
CA HIS A 297 0.07 22.36 6.34
C HIS A 297 -0.17 23.57 7.24
N ASN A 298 0.04 24.79 6.75
CA ASN A 298 -0.18 26.02 7.51
C ASN A 298 -1.64 26.20 7.94
N ARG A 299 -2.59 25.69 7.15
CA ARG A 299 -4.01 25.79 7.48
C ARG A 299 -4.43 24.87 8.64
N PHE A 300 -3.81 23.69 8.74
CA PHE A 300 -4.29 22.62 9.62
C PHE A 300 -3.35 22.31 10.79
N HIS A 301 -2.10 22.78 10.75
CA HIS A 301 -1.16 22.54 11.84
C HIS A 301 -1.54 23.37 13.08
N PRO A 302 -1.62 22.79 14.29
CA PRO A 302 -2.04 23.54 15.48
C PRO A 302 -1.15 24.75 15.81
N LEU A 303 0.14 24.67 15.51
CA LEU A 303 1.11 25.75 15.81
C LEU A 303 1.09 26.94 14.84
N THR A 304 0.20 26.95 13.86
CA THR A 304 0.05 28.07 12.91
C THR A 304 -1.27 28.82 13.08
N ALA A 305 -2.15 28.38 13.99
CA ALA A 305 -3.48 28.95 14.20
C ALA A 305 -3.49 30.25 15.04
N ASP A 306 -2.43 30.51 15.81
CA ASP A 306 -2.28 31.76 16.57
C ASP A 306 -1.30 32.71 15.84
N GLY A 307 -1.80 33.88 15.43
CA GLY A 307 -1.26 34.70 14.34
C GLY A 307 0.11 35.36 14.54
N SER A 308 0.77 35.62 13.41
CA SER A 308 1.54 36.85 13.15
C SER A 308 1.95 37.00 11.67
N ALA A 309 1.55 38.14 11.11
CA ALA A 309 2.18 38.97 10.09
C ALA A 309 2.52 38.44 8.67
N SER A 310 1.75 38.94 7.71
CA SER A 310 2.20 39.82 6.62
C SER A 310 3.71 39.93 6.40
N LEU A 311 4.23 39.36 5.31
CA LEU A 311 5.35 39.94 4.58
C LEU A 311 5.15 39.79 3.08
N THR A 312 5.19 40.95 2.44
CA THR A 312 5.04 41.28 1.03
C THR A 312 6.03 40.57 0.12
N ASN A 313 5.54 40.10 -1.02
CA ASN A 313 6.34 39.72 -2.18
C ASN A 313 7.17 40.91 -2.67
N GLN A 314 8.49 40.79 -2.65
CA GLN A 314 9.34 41.43 -3.65
C GLN A 314 10.29 40.39 -4.25
N SER A 315 10.12 40.26 -5.56
CA SER A 315 10.93 39.46 -6.48
C SER A 315 12.35 40.02 -6.56
N THR A 316 13.35 39.15 -6.41
CA THR A 316 14.59 39.24 -7.20
C THR A 316 15.08 37.83 -7.53
N ALA A 317 15.35 37.61 -8.80
CA ALA A 317 15.88 36.36 -9.34
C ALA A 317 17.41 36.37 -9.23
N ALA A 318 18.01 35.30 -8.71
CA ALA A 318 19.41 35.01 -8.89
C ALA A 318 19.60 33.51 -9.15
N ALA A 319 20.18 33.20 -10.30
CA ALA A 319 20.52 31.88 -10.77
C ALA A 319 21.71 31.31 -9.98
N THR A 320 21.72 30.00 -9.69
CA THR A 320 22.96 29.30 -9.35
C THR A 320 22.93 27.85 -9.82
N GLN A 321 24.04 27.46 -10.44
CA GLN A 321 24.31 26.23 -11.19
C GLN A 321 24.48 24.97 -10.31
N PRO A 322 24.41 23.75 -10.88
CA PRO A 322 24.51 22.50 -10.12
C PRO A 322 25.97 22.18 -9.73
N ILE A 323 26.20 21.86 -8.46
CA ILE A 323 27.48 21.35 -7.95
C ILE A 323 27.40 19.81 -7.87
N ASN A 324 28.37 19.15 -8.51
CA ASN A 324 28.57 17.70 -8.50
C ASN A 324 28.78 17.15 -7.08
N ARG A 325 28.05 16.08 -6.73
CA ARG A 325 28.23 15.33 -5.48
C ARG A 325 29.22 14.20 -5.69
N GLU A 326 30.40 14.30 -5.08
CA GLU A 326 31.28 13.14 -4.88
C GLU A 326 30.75 12.24 -3.76
N THR A 327 30.94 10.93 -3.95
CA THR A 327 30.46 9.88 -3.04
C THR A 327 31.63 9.47 -2.13
N PRO A 328 31.49 9.43 -0.80
CA PRO A 328 32.60 8.99 0.04
C PRO A 328 32.84 7.48 -0.12
N ALA A 329 34.11 7.10 -0.11
CA ALA A 329 34.63 5.75 -0.30
C ALA A 329 34.05 4.74 0.71
N LYS A 330 33.82 3.52 0.24
CA LYS A 330 33.41 2.36 1.05
C LYS A 330 34.61 1.88 1.88
N GLU A 331 34.56 2.04 3.20
CA GLU A 331 35.42 1.25 4.10
C GLU A 331 35.05 -0.24 4.01
N ASP A 332 36.07 -1.10 3.99
CA ASP A 332 35.95 -2.54 3.86
C ASP A 332 35.21 -3.16 5.07
N PHE A 333 33.98 -3.63 4.80
CA PHE A 333 33.02 -4.10 5.79
C PHE A 333 33.44 -5.39 6.52
N LYS A 334 34.45 -6.12 6.00
CA LYS A 334 34.94 -7.39 6.56
C LYS A 334 35.58 -7.21 7.94
N ASP A 335 36.35 -6.14 8.15
CA ASP A 335 37.22 -6.00 9.32
C ASP A 335 36.54 -5.43 10.57
N ALA A 336 35.48 -4.63 10.39
CA ALA A 336 34.77 -4.01 11.52
C ALA A 336 33.87 -5.01 12.27
N TYR A 337 33.42 -6.09 11.61
CA TYR A 337 32.47 -7.07 12.17
C TYR A 337 33.15 -8.08 13.10
N LEU A 338 34.35 -8.57 12.76
CA LEU A 338 35.08 -9.54 13.57
C LEU A 338 35.58 -8.97 14.92
N LYS A 339 35.68 -7.64 15.04
CA LYS A 339 36.32 -6.97 16.18
C LYS A 339 35.39 -6.53 17.32
N ARG A 340 34.05 -6.61 17.21
CA ARG A 340 33.13 -6.09 18.25
C ARG A 340 32.07 -7.09 18.74
N LYS A 341 32.37 -7.69 19.90
CA LYS A 341 31.47 -8.33 20.90
C LYS A 341 30.40 -9.32 20.38
N ILE A 342 30.80 -10.56 20.09
CA ILE A 342 30.00 -11.77 20.32
C ILE A 342 30.96 -12.91 20.72
N PHE A 343 30.92 -13.35 21.99
CA PHE A 343 31.63 -14.55 22.45
C PHE A 343 30.84 -15.78 22.01
N TYR A 344 31.10 -16.21 20.79
CA TYR A 344 30.90 -17.57 20.28
C TYR A 344 31.96 -17.69 19.18
N PRO A 345 32.84 -18.69 19.17
CA PRO A 345 33.82 -18.83 18.09
C PRO A 345 33.06 -19.30 16.85
N LEU A 346 32.36 -18.39 16.19
CA LEU A 346 31.61 -18.68 14.98
C LEU A 346 32.56 -19.22 13.90
N ALA A 347 33.83 -18.80 13.91
CA ALA A 347 34.88 -19.32 13.06
C ALA A 347 35.12 -20.83 13.24
N GLU A 348 34.86 -21.38 14.43
CA GLU A 348 34.99 -22.82 14.73
C GLU A 348 33.65 -23.56 14.52
N SER A 349 32.58 -22.85 14.20
CA SER A 349 31.28 -23.46 13.93
C SER A 349 31.29 -24.16 12.57
N PRO A 350 30.77 -25.40 12.47
CA PRO A 350 30.60 -26.05 11.17
C PRO A 350 29.66 -25.28 10.22
N PHE A 351 28.89 -24.33 10.77
CA PHE A 351 27.96 -23.49 10.01
C PHE A 351 28.57 -22.17 9.51
N TYR A 352 29.85 -21.90 9.80
CA TYR A 352 30.50 -20.61 9.46
C TYR A 352 30.46 -20.32 7.95
N ALA A 353 30.85 -21.29 7.13
CA ALA A 353 30.88 -21.13 5.67
C ALA A 353 29.48 -20.88 5.08
N ALA A 354 28.45 -21.51 5.65
CA ALA A 354 27.06 -21.28 5.25
C ALA A 354 26.55 -19.90 5.68
N PHE A 355 26.94 -19.44 6.87
CA PHE A 355 26.64 -18.11 7.35
C PHE A 355 27.26 -17.03 6.45
N VAL A 356 28.57 -17.12 6.18
CA VAL A 356 29.29 -16.14 5.36
C VAL A 356 28.70 -16.08 3.96
N GLY A 357 28.54 -17.23 3.29
CA GLY A 357 27.94 -17.28 1.94
C GLY A 357 26.55 -16.66 1.89
N HIS A 358 25.71 -16.90 2.91
CA HIS A 358 24.40 -16.28 3.01
C HIS A 358 24.45 -14.75 3.16
N ILE A 359 25.40 -14.23 3.96
CA ILE A 359 25.58 -12.79 4.13
C ILE A 359 26.06 -12.14 2.82
N GLU A 360 26.98 -12.78 2.11
CA GLU A 360 27.46 -12.35 0.79
C GLU A 360 26.31 -12.35 -0.23
N ALA A 361 25.46 -13.38 -0.24
CA ALA A 361 24.26 -13.43 -1.08
C ALA A 361 23.27 -12.30 -0.74
N CYS A 362 23.07 -11.98 0.54
CA CYS A 362 22.27 -10.82 0.96
C CYS A 362 22.87 -9.49 0.47
N GLN A 363 24.19 -9.33 0.52
CA GLN A 363 24.90 -8.16 0.00
C GLN A 363 24.76 -8.04 -1.52
N ALA A 364 24.93 -9.14 -2.26
CA ALA A 364 24.77 -9.20 -3.71
C ALA A 364 23.32 -8.87 -4.15
N ARG A 365 22.33 -9.27 -3.35
CA ARG A 365 20.91 -8.87 -3.52
C ARG A 365 20.63 -7.42 -3.09
N GLY A 366 21.66 -6.66 -2.73
CA GLY A 366 21.62 -5.24 -2.41
C GLY A 366 21.00 -4.91 -1.05
N TRP A 367 20.99 -5.83 -0.07
CA TRP A 367 20.42 -5.56 1.25
C TRP A 367 21.14 -4.38 1.94
N SER A 368 20.38 -3.60 2.74
CA SER A 368 21.01 -2.49 3.48
C SER A 368 21.91 -3.02 4.60
N VAL A 369 22.94 -2.26 4.96
CA VAL A 369 23.87 -2.59 6.07
C VAL A 369 23.09 -2.92 7.35
N GLN A 370 22.06 -2.13 7.69
CA GLN A 370 21.23 -2.38 8.86
C GLN A 370 20.39 -3.66 8.72
N SER A 371 19.86 -3.94 7.53
CA SER A 371 19.09 -5.16 7.26
C SER A 371 19.97 -6.39 7.42
N ILE A 372 21.20 -6.35 6.88
CA ILE A 372 22.20 -7.40 7.05
C ILE A 372 22.51 -7.57 8.54
N TYR A 373 22.87 -6.50 9.24
CA TYR A 373 23.19 -6.54 10.68
C TYR A 373 22.07 -7.21 11.50
N THR A 374 20.83 -6.78 11.29
CA THR A 374 19.68 -7.31 12.07
C THR A 374 19.34 -8.75 11.67
N HIS A 375 19.62 -9.14 10.42
CA HIS A 375 19.45 -10.51 9.93
C HIS A 375 20.54 -11.44 10.45
N SER A 376 21.81 -11.03 10.36
CA SER A 376 22.98 -11.72 10.91
C SER A 376 22.79 -12.04 12.38
N PHE A 377 22.38 -11.06 13.19
CA PHE A 377 22.15 -11.27 14.63
C PHE A 377 21.14 -12.40 14.92
N ARG A 378 20.05 -12.48 14.14
CA ARG A 378 19.04 -13.52 14.31
C ARG A 378 19.50 -14.88 13.82
N LEU A 379 20.26 -14.88 12.72
CA LEU A 379 20.82 -16.11 12.16
C LEU A 379 21.87 -16.71 13.10
N LEU A 380 22.71 -15.89 13.73
CA LEU A 380 23.64 -16.34 14.76
C LEU A 380 22.95 -16.99 15.96
N SER A 381 21.79 -16.46 16.37
CA SER A 381 21.00 -17.08 17.43
C SER A 381 20.51 -18.48 17.06
N PHE A 382 20.28 -18.76 15.78
CA PHE A 382 19.93 -20.09 15.30
C PHE A 382 21.16 -21.00 15.22
N ILE A 383 22.26 -20.50 14.67
CA ILE A 383 23.53 -21.26 14.59
C ILE A 383 24.00 -21.69 15.98
N ARG A 384 23.90 -20.80 16.98
CA ARG A 384 24.21 -21.15 18.37
C ARG A 384 23.29 -22.25 18.91
N TYR A 385 21.99 -22.16 18.63
CA TYR A 385 21.02 -23.18 19.04
C TYR A 385 21.35 -24.57 18.45
N LEU A 386 21.78 -24.61 17.18
CA LEU A 386 22.19 -25.84 16.52
C LEU A 386 23.46 -26.42 17.16
N ALA A 387 24.45 -25.56 17.42
CA ALA A 387 25.71 -26.00 17.99
C ALA A 387 25.58 -26.50 19.43
N GLU A 388 24.75 -25.84 20.26
CA GLU A 388 24.41 -26.30 21.62
C GLU A 388 23.75 -27.68 21.64
N ARG A 389 23.15 -28.11 20.52
CA ARG A 389 22.52 -29.43 20.34
C ARG A 389 23.39 -30.43 19.56
N GLY A 390 24.64 -30.07 19.26
CA GLY A 390 25.60 -30.96 18.62
C GLY A 390 25.39 -31.18 17.13
N PHE A 391 24.60 -30.34 16.43
CA PHE A 391 24.49 -30.45 14.98
C PHE A 391 25.82 -30.11 14.31
N LYS A 392 26.28 -30.99 13.41
CA LYS A 392 27.56 -30.83 12.68
C LYS A 392 27.40 -30.44 11.23
N GLU A 393 26.23 -30.67 10.63
CA GLU A 393 25.99 -30.39 9.21
C GLU A 393 24.62 -29.75 8.98
N ILE A 394 24.52 -28.92 7.94
CA ILE A 394 23.26 -28.23 7.60
C ILE A 394 22.26 -29.16 6.92
N THR A 395 22.77 -30.18 6.22
CA THR A 395 22.02 -31.19 5.48
C THR A 395 21.26 -32.14 6.41
N THR A 396 21.73 -32.33 7.64
CA THR A 396 21.07 -33.18 8.64
C THR A 396 19.91 -32.48 9.35
N ILE A 397 19.71 -31.18 9.13
CA ILE A 397 18.64 -30.42 9.77
C ILE A 397 17.31 -30.81 9.13
N THR A 398 16.38 -31.26 9.96
CA THR A 398 15.04 -31.67 9.54
C THR A 398 14.01 -30.58 9.83
N ARG A 399 12.80 -30.76 9.32
CA ARG A 399 11.67 -29.90 9.66
C ARG A 399 11.33 -29.96 11.17
N THR A 400 11.49 -31.12 11.80
CA THR A 400 11.24 -31.30 13.24
C THR A 400 12.18 -30.42 14.06
N ASP A 401 13.44 -30.27 13.64
CA ASP A 401 14.42 -29.41 14.33
C ASP A 401 14.06 -27.92 14.21
N LEU A 402 13.49 -27.52 13.06
CA LEU A 402 13.00 -26.15 12.85
C LEU A 402 11.75 -25.86 13.69
N GLU A 403 10.89 -26.85 13.90
CA GLU A 403 9.75 -26.75 14.80
C GLU A 403 10.20 -26.69 16.27
N ALA A 404 11.22 -27.46 16.65
CA ALA A 404 11.85 -27.38 17.96
C ALA A 404 12.53 -26.02 18.20
N TYR A 405 13.18 -25.43 17.18
CA TYR A 405 13.73 -24.08 17.28
C TYR A 405 12.64 -23.02 17.42
N ARG A 406 11.51 -23.19 16.73
CA ARG A 406 10.36 -22.29 16.89
C ARG A 406 9.84 -22.32 18.33
N GLU A 407 9.74 -23.51 18.92
CA GLU A 407 9.33 -23.67 20.32
C GLU A 407 10.35 -23.03 21.26
N PHE A 408 11.64 -23.22 21.01
CA PHE A 408 12.72 -22.54 21.75
C PHE A 408 12.59 -21.01 21.70
N ILE A 409 12.32 -20.42 20.53
CA ILE A 409 12.12 -18.97 20.40
C ILE A 409 10.86 -18.48 21.12
N PHE A 410 9.82 -19.30 21.20
CA PHE A 410 8.61 -19.00 21.94
C PHE A 410 8.85 -19.04 23.47
N GLN A 411 9.64 -20.01 23.94
CA GLN A 411 10.02 -20.15 25.35
C GLN A 411 11.13 -19.20 25.79
N TYR A 412 11.91 -18.65 24.85
CA TYR A 412 13.00 -17.73 25.15
C TYR A 412 12.53 -16.52 25.97
N ARG A 413 13.32 -16.19 27.00
CA ARG A 413 13.14 -15.01 27.85
C ARG A 413 14.37 -14.11 27.73
N LYS A 414 14.13 -12.82 27.63
CA LYS A 414 15.18 -11.79 27.70
C LYS A 414 15.80 -11.76 29.11
N PRO A 415 16.98 -11.13 29.29
CA PRO A 415 17.59 -10.99 30.62
C PRO A 415 16.68 -10.37 31.68
N ASN A 416 15.69 -9.57 31.26
CA ASN A 416 14.68 -8.99 32.14
C ASN A 416 13.44 -9.89 32.38
N GLY A 417 13.55 -11.20 32.13
CA GLY A 417 12.48 -12.18 32.30
C GLY A 417 11.34 -12.12 31.27
N ALA A 418 11.27 -11.10 30.41
CA ALA A 418 10.15 -10.93 29.50
C ALA A 418 10.28 -11.77 28.21
N PRO A 419 9.17 -12.29 27.64
CA PRO A 419 9.20 -13.00 26.35
C PRO A 419 9.56 -12.08 25.17
N LEU A 420 9.99 -12.68 24.07
CA LEU A 420 10.08 -12.00 22.78
C LEU A 420 8.69 -11.64 22.27
N SER A 421 8.56 -10.46 21.64
CA SER A 421 7.30 -10.09 20.99
C SER A 421 6.99 -11.00 19.80
N PHE A 422 5.72 -11.25 19.48
CA PHE A 422 5.34 -12.05 18.30
C PHE A 422 5.93 -11.51 16.98
N ALA A 423 6.12 -10.20 16.87
CA ALA A 423 6.81 -9.58 15.74
C ALA A 423 8.30 -9.95 15.69
N SER A 424 8.97 -9.89 16.85
CA SER A 424 10.36 -10.34 16.97
C SER A 424 10.46 -11.82 16.61
N GLN A 425 9.63 -12.69 17.21
CA GLN A 425 9.60 -14.13 16.93
C GLN A 425 9.40 -14.41 15.44
N SER A 426 8.43 -13.74 14.79
CA SER A 426 8.19 -13.87 13.35
C SER A 426 9.43 -13.52 12.54
N GLN A 427 10.18 -12.49 12.94
CA GLN A 427 11.39 -12.08 12.24
C GLN A 427 12.54 -13.09 12.39
N TYR A 428 12.66 -13.80 13.53
CA TYR A 428 13.59 -14.92 13.65
C TYR A 428 13.23 -16.04 12.66
N LEU A 429 11.97 -16.42 12.57
CA LEU A 429 11.53 -17.50 11.65
C LEU A 429 11.63 -17.11 10.17
N ILE A 430 11.37 -15.84 9.83
CA ILE A 430 11.60 -15.30 8.47
C ILE A 430 13.09 -15.34 8.12
N THR A 431 13.97 -15.05 9.09
CA THR A 431 15.43 -15.12 8.88
C THR A 431 15.82 -16.52 8.40
N MET A 432 15.25 -17.56 9.01
CA MET A 432 15.50 -18.95 8.63
C MET A 432 14.97 -19.28 7.24
N ARG A 433 13.74 -18.86 6.91
CA ARG A 433 13.17 -19.07 5.58
C ARG A 433 14.06 -18.53 4.47
N VAL A 434 14.64 -17.36 4.70
CA VAL A 434 15.55 -16.71 3.75
C VAL A 434 16.91 -17.40 3.71
N PHE A 435 17.42 -17.87 4.85
CA PHE A 435 18.66 -18.64 4.93
C PHE A 435 18.57 -19.97 4.15
N PHE A 436 17.57 -20.81 4.45
CA PHE A 436 17.36 -22.08 3.75
C PHE A 436 16.94 -21.91 2.28
N SER A 437 16.29 -20.79 1.91
CA SER A 437 16.08 -20.45 0.49
C SER A 437 17.41 -20.25 -0.23
N THR A 438 18.33 -19.53 0.40
CA THR A 438 19.63 -19.22 -0.20
C THR A 438 20.47 -20.48 -0.35
N LEU A 439 20.50 -21.35 0.66
CA LEU A 439 21.18 -22.65 0.58
C LEU A 439 20.59 -23.55 -0.53
N ALA A 440 19.27 -23.52 -0.74
CA ALA A 440 18.63 -24.28 -1.81
C ALA A 440 18.94 -23.69 -3.20
N GLU A 441 18.99 -22.37 -3.32
CA GLU A 441 19.37 -21.67 -4.55
C GLU A 441 20.83 -21.94 -4.93
N GLU A 442 21.73 -22.06 -3.95
CA GLU A 442 23.14 -22.43 -4.11
C GLU A 442 23.34 -23.95 -4.34
N GLY A 443 22.28 -24.76 -4.29
CA GLY A 443 22.36 -26.21 -4.45
C GLY A 443 22.98 -26.96 -3.27
N ARG A 444 23.18 -26.29 -2.12
CA ARG A 444 23.76 -26.90 -0.90
C ARG A 444 22.77 -27.80 -0.15
N ILE A 445 21.48 -27.60 -0.39
CA ILE A 445 20.39 -28.48 0.05
C ILE A 445 19.40 -28.64 -1.09
N LEU A 446 18.67 -29.77 -1.10
CA LEU A 446 17.74 -30.09 -2.19
C LEU A 446 16.54 -29.14 -2.26
N CYS A 447 16.06 -28.65 -1.12
CA CYS A 447 14.90 -27.77 -1.04
C CYS A 447 14.88 -26.93 0.24
N ASN A 448 14.09 -25.85 0.27
CA ASN A 448 13.92 -24.99 1.44
C ASN A 448 13.02 -25.66 2.49
N ILE A 449 13.65 -26.34 3.45
CA ILE A 449 12.98 -27.01 4.59
C ILE A 449 12.21 -26.04 5.52
N ALA A 450 12.55 -24.76 5.53
CA ALA A 450 11.91 -23.74 6.36
C ALA A 450 10.63 -23.12 5.73
N SER A 451 10.34 -23.42 4.47
CA SER A 451 9.20 -22.86 3.72
C SER A 451 7.85 -23.06 4.43
N GLY A 452 7.67 -24.21 5.10
CA GLY A 452 6.45 -24.59 5.81
C GLY A 452 6.31 -24.11 7.26
N ILE A 453 7.30 -23.42 7.84
CA ILE A 453 7.26 -23.00 9.26
C ILE A 453 6.08 -22.05 9.49
N LYS A 454 5.12 -22.41 10.36
CA LYS A 454 4.00 -21.52 10.70
C LYS A 454 4.51 -20.30 11.49
N LEU A 455 4.24 -19.10 10.98
CA LEU A 455 4.58 -17.84 11.66
C LEU A 455 3.53 -17.50 12.74
N PRO A 456 3.94 -16.89 13.87
CA PRO A 456 3.02 -16.39 14.88
C PRO A 456 2.00 -15.41 14.28
N LYS A 457 0.73 -15.52 14.70
CA LYS A 457 -0.28 -14.53 14.34
C LYS A 457 0.04 -13.22 15.05
N LEU A 458 0.44 -12.20 14.29
CA LEU A 458 0.61 -10.85 14.79
C LEU A 458 -0.74 -10.30 15.24
N GLY A 459 -0.95 -10.19 16.56
CA GLY A 459 -2.04 -9.38 17.10
C GLY A 459 -1.86 -7.93 16.68
N ARG A 460 -2.97 -7.25 16.36
CA ARG A 460 -2.96 -5.81 16.11
C ARG A 460 -2.73 -5.10 17.44
N THR A 461 -1.51 -4.62 17.69
CA THR A 461 -1.28 -3.73 18.84
C THR A 461 -2.03 -2.42 18.61
N LEU A 462 -2.68 -1.88 19.64
CA LEU A 462 -3.29 -0.54 19.60
C LEU A 462 -2.21 0.56 19.51
N PRO A 463 -2.52 1.76 18.98
CA PRO A 463 -1.55 2.84 18.78
C PRO A 463 -0.85 3.29 20.07
N GLN A 464 0.35 3.85 19.89
CA GLN A 464 1.11 4.53 20.93
C GLN A 464 0.36 5.77 21.43
N VAL A 465 0.64 6.21 22.65
CA VAL A 465 0.11 7.44 23.29
C VAL A 465 0.14 8.60 22.29
N ILE A 466 -1.01 9.24 22.04
CA ILE A 466 -1.12 10.51 21.31
C ILE A 466 -1.23 11.61 22.35
N LEU A 467 -0.42 12.66 22.21
CA LEU A 467 -0.44 13.82 23.11
C LEU A 467 -1.50 14.81 22.64
N SER A 468 -2.26 15.43 23.53
CA SER A 468 -3.17 16.53 23.19
C SER A 468 -2.40 17.80 22.79
N THR A 469 -3.06 18.77 22.18
CA THR A 469 -2.43 20.06 21.81
C THR A 469 -1.86 20.80 23.02
N THR A 470 -2.57 20.80 24.16
CA THR A 470 -2.11 21.42 25.41
C THR A 470 -0.90 20.69 26.02
N GLU A 471 -0.88 19.36 25.91
CA GLU A 471 0.24 18.52 26.31
C GLU A 471 1.48 18.76 25.45
N VAL A 472 1.30 18.95 24.14
CA VAL A 472 2.40 19.30 23.24
C VAL A 472 2.94 20.68 23.55
N GLU A 473 2.10 21.71 23.73
CA GLU A 473 2.57 23.05 24.10
C GLU A 473 3.41 23.05 25.38
N LYS A 474 2.94 22.33 26.42
CA LYS A 474 3.70 22.14 27.66
C LYS A 474 5.05 21.47 27.38
N LEU A 475 5.05 20.37 26.62
CA LEU A 475 6.28 19.63 26.28
C LEU A 475 7.29 20.49 25.51
N LEU A 476 6.81 21.27 24.54
CA LEU A 476 7.65 22.20 23.80
C LEU A 476 8.22 23.27 24.73
N GLY A 477 7.44 23.77 25.70
CA GLY A 477 7.82 24.78 26.69
C GLY A 477 8.86 24.38 27.75
N LEU A 478 9.11 23.09 27.95
CA LEU A 478 9.99 22.60 29.02
C LEU A 478 11.49 22.95 28.89
N PRO A 479 12.12 22.90 27.70
CA PRO A 479 13.56 23.14 27.60
C PRO A 479 13.95 24.57 27.98
N ASP A 480 14.97 24.70 28.83
CA ASP A 480 15.53 25.98 29.23
C ASP A 480 16.30 26.66 28.08
N MET A 481 15.75 27.75 27.57
CA MET A 481 16.31 28.49 26.44
C MET A 481 17.56 29.32 26.80
N THR A 482 17.90 29.47 28.09
CA THR A 482 19.10 30.22 28.50
C THR A 482 20.38 29.42 28.24
N ILE A 483 20.30 28.09 28.30
CA ILE A 483 21.43 27.17 28.12
C ILE A 483 21.45 26.52 26.73
N HIS A 484 22.66 26.22 26.24
CA HIS A 484 22.85 25.61 24.92
C HIS A 484 22.13 24.26 24.76
N SER A 485 22.16 23.42 25.80
CA SER A 485 21.52 22.09 25.77
C SER A 485 19.99 22.18 25.69
N GLY A 486 19.38 23.20 26.29
CA GLY A 486 17.94 23.43 26.26
C GLY A 486 17.48 24.06 24.95
N ARG A 487 18.21 25.05 24.39
CA ARG A 487 17.97 25.52 23.00
C ARG A 487 17.99 24.37 21.99
N ARG A 488 18.98 23.47 22.10
CA ARG A 488 19.06 22.27 21.25
C ARG A 488 17.86 21.35 21.46
N ALA A 489 17.44 21.12 22.70
CA ALA A 489 16.28 20.28 22.98
C ALA A 489 14.98 20.89 22.44
N ARG A 490 14.77 22.20 22.58
CA ARG A 490 13.63 22.93 21.99
C ARG A 490 13.61 22.78 20.47
N ALA A 491 14.75 23.03 19.82
CA ALA A 491 14.89 22.88 18.37
C ALA A 491 14.56 21.47 17.89
N ILE A 492 15.01 20.42 18.60
CA ILE A 492 14.69 19.03 18.30
C ILE A 492 13.18 18.79 18.41
N LEU A 493 12.56 19.13 19.55
CA LEU A 493 11.13 18.86 19.79
C LEU A 493 10.23 19.58 18.78
N GLU A 494 10.51 20.86 18.52
CA GLU A 494 9.79 21.70 17.54
C GLU A 494 9.92 21.13 16.13
N THR A 495 11.13 20.72 15.73
CA THR A 495 11.34 20.14 14.40
C THR A 495 10.54 18.86 14.23
N PHE A 496 10.59 17.94 15.21
CA PHE A 496 9.84 16.69 15.13
C PHE A 496 8.34 16.91 15.07
N TYR A 497 7.80 17.83 15.86
CA TYR A 497 6.37 18.10 15.87
C TYR A 497 5.93 18.87 14.63
N ALA A 498 6.66 19.89 14.17
CA ALA A 498 6.28 20.70 13.02
C ALA A 498 6.35 19.94 11.67
N THR A 499 7.26 18.99 11.54
CA THR A 499 7.54 18.32 10.25
C THR A 499 7.19 16.83 10.24
N GLY A 500 7.02 16.22 11.42
CA GLY A 500 6.77 14.79 11.54
C GLY A 500 7.90 13.90 11.03
N LEU A 501 9.15 14.36 10.96
CA LEU A 501 10.30 13.57 10.44
C LEU A 501 10.53 12.24 11.18
N ARG A 502 11.09 11.24 10.48
CA ARG A 502 11.60 10.02 11.13
C ARG A 502 12.90 10.33 11.85
N LEU A 503 13.23 9.54 12.89
CA LEU A 503 14.47 9.69 13.64
C LEU A 503 15.72 9.71 12.75
N LYS A 504 15.82 8.77 11.79
CA LYS A 504 16.93 8.74 10.84
C LYS A 504 17.01 9.97 9.92
N GLU A 505 15.86 10.53 9.55
CA GLU A 505 15.78 11.72 8.70
C GLU A 505 16.28 12.94 9.50
N ALA A 506 15.82 13.11 10.74
CA ALA A 506 16.30 14.17 11.63
C ALA A 506 17.80 14.06 11.97
N THR A 507 18.33 12.85 12.14
CA THR A 507 19.76 12.62 12.38
C THR A 507 20.65 13.01 11.19
N LEU A 508 20.13 12.93 9.97
CA LEU A 508 20.89 13.23 8.74
C LEU A 508 20.63 14.63 8.20
N LEU A 509 19.69 15.37 8.78
CA LEU A 509 19.28 16.69 8.32
C LEU A 509 20.43 17.71 8.48
N LYS A 510 20.76 18.40 7.40
CA LYS A 510 21.74 19.49 7.37
C LYS A 510 21.06 20.85 7.42
N ILE A 511 21.79 21.88 7.80
CA ILE A 511 21.26 23.26 7.78
C ILE A 511 20.88 23.67 6.34
N ALA A 512 21.71 23.32 5.36
CA ALA A 512 21.46 23.61 3.95
C ALA A 512 20.22 22.89 3.37
N ASP A 513 19.67 21.90 4.08
CA ASP A 513 18.43 21.23 3.67
C ASP A 513 17.18 22.04 4.07
N ILE A 514 17.34 23.14 4.82
CA ILE A 514 16.25 24.00 5.28
C ILE A 514 16.22 25.28 4.45
N ASP A 515 15.13 25.48 3.73
CA ASP A 515 14.82 26.72 3.04
C ASP A 515 14.02 27.62 4.01
N PHE A 516 14.73 28.54 4.68
CA PHE A 516 14.15 29.44 5.68
C PHE A 516 13.17 30.45 5.06
N GLU A 517 13.41 30.88 3.81
CA GLU A 517 12.52 31.81 3.10
C GLU A 517 11.22 31.13 2.71
N ARG A 518 11.32 29.94 2.12
CA ARG A 518 10.15 29.19 1.65
C ARG A 518 9.53 28.34 2.73
N GLY A 519 10.13 28.21 3.91
CA GLY A 519 9.63 27.38 5.01
C GLY A 519 9.45 25.92 4.62
N LEU A 520 10.46 25.36 3.94
CA LEU A 520 10.47 23.98 3.47
C LEU A 520 11.72 23.27 3.96
N VAL A 521 11.57 22.02 4.39
CA VAL A 521 12.66 21.12 4.71
C VAL A 521 12.79 20.09 3.61
N TYR A 522 13.96 20.02 2.98
CA TYR A 522 14.32 18.96 2.06
C TYR A 522 14.73 17.70 2.83
N VAL A 523 14.11 16.58 2.50
CA VAL A 523 14.40 15.28 3.13
C VAL A 523 14.93 14.35 2.07
N ALA A 524 16.24 14.12 2.10
CA ALA A 524 16.90 13.11 1.29
C ALA A 524 16.56 11.71 1.84
N SER A 525 15.90 10.88 1.04
CA SER A 525 15.48 9.53 1.45
C SER A 525 16.47 8.49 0.92
N GLY A 526 16.94 7.60 1.80
CA GLY A 526 17.68 6.41 1.40
C GLY A 526 16.78 5.29 0.85
N LYS A 527 17.37 4.38 0.08
CA LYS A 527 16.82 3.13 -0.51
C LYS A 527 15.28 3.00 -0.56
N GLY A 528 14.71 3.37 -1.71
CA GLY A 528 13.35 2.96 -2.12
C GLY A 528 12.22 3.92 -1.74
N GLU A 529 12.49 4.95 -0.94
CA GLU A 529 11.58 6.09 -0.75
C GLU A 529 12.07 7.30 -1.56
N LYS A 530 11.13 8.13 -2.01
CA LYS A 530 11.45 9.30 -2.84
C LYS A 530 11.87 10.47 -1.97
N ASP A 531 12.80 11.28 -2.47
CA ASP A 531 13.11 12.58 -1.89
C ASP A 531 11.85 13.45 -1.84
N ARG A 532 11.71 14.23 -0.77
CA ARG A 532 10.50 15.03 -0.54
C ARG A 532 10.81 16.36 0.13
N TYR A 533 9.88 17.29 -0.02
CA TYR A 533 9.86 18.54 0.73
C TYR A 533 8.75 18.46 1.77
N VAL A 534 9.06 18.86 3.00
CA VAL A 534 8.12 18.90 4.11
C VAL A 534 7.99 20.34 4.59
N PRO A 535 6.78 20.91 4.64
CA PRO A 535 6.58 22.23 5.21
C PRO A 535 6.98 22.27 6.70
N ILE A 536 7.54 23.38 7.13
CA ILE A 536 7.87 23.67 8.53
C ILE A 536 7.22 24.99 8.94
N THR A 537 6.74 25.07 10.18
CA THR A 537 6.04 26.25 10.69
C THR A 537 7.00 27.42 10.91
N SER A 538 6.50 28.65 10.80
CA SER A 538 7.27 29.87 11.10
C SER A 538 7.82 29.87 12.53
N ARG A 539 7.02 29.40 13.49
CA ARG A 539 7.44 29.21 14.89
C ARG A 539 8.66 28.29 15.00
N ALA A 540 8.63 27.13 14.34
CA ALA A 540 9.75 26.20 14.36
C ALA A 540 10.98 26.79 13.65
N LEU A 541 10.81 27.54 12.56
CA LEU A 541 11.91 28.27 11.92
C LEU A 541 12.54 29.29 12.86
N GLY A 542 11.75 30.07 13.60
CA GLY A 542 12.26 31.03 14.59
C GLY A 542 13.11 30.37 15.67
N VAL A 543 12.65 29.23 16.21
CA VAL A 543 13.42 28.43 17.17
C VAL A 543 14.71 27.87 16.55
N LEU A 544 14.65 27.41 15.30
CA LEU A 544 15.83 26.91 14.59
C LEU A 544 16.85 28.01 14.34
N THR A 545 16.41 29.22 13.99
CA THR A 545 17.28 30.39 13.82
C THR A 545 18.00 30.73 15.11
N ASP A 546 17.28 30.80 16.24
CA ASP A 546 17.89 31.05 17.56
C ASP A 546 18.92 29.96 17.92
N TYR A 547 18.56 28.69 17.71
CA TYR A 547 19.49 27.58 17.97
C TYR A 547 20.73 27.63 17.08
N ILE A 548 20.58 27.92 15.78
CA ILE A 548 21.71 27.97 14.83
C ILE A 548 22.63 29.14 15.14
N ALA A 549 22.09 30.31 15.52
CA ALA A 549 22.88 31.48 15.89
C ALA A 549 23.71 31.25 17.16
N ASN A 550 23.17 30.48 18.13
CA ASN A 550 23.77 30.29 19.45
C ASN A 550 24.46 28.92 19.64
N ARG A 551 24.55 28.08 18.59
CA ARG A 551 25.19 26.76 18.70
C ARG A 551 26.71 26.90 18.78
N LYS A 552 27.34 26.02 19.56
CA LYS A 552 28.81 25.99 19.70
C LYS A 552 29.48 25.07 18.67
N GLU A 553 28.73 24.11 18.13
CA GLU A 553 29.26 23.08 17.24
C GLU A 553 29.43 23.58 15.79
N LYS A 554 30.65 23.45 15.25
CA LYS A 554 30.94 23.66 13.83
C LYS A 554 30.61 22.40 13.03
N SER A 555 29.34 22.23 12.67
CA SER A 555 28.87 21.08 11.87
C SER A 555 27.88 21.49 10.80
N ALA A 556 27.93 20.80 9.65
CA ALA A 556 26.93 20.93 8.58
C ALA A 556 25.58 20.32 8.97
N TYR A 557 25.56 19.38 9.91
CA TYR A 557 24.33 18.77 10.43
C TYR A 557 23.60 19.76 11.33
N LEU A 558 22.26 19.76 11.24
CA LEU A 558 21.42 20.63 12.06
C LEU A 558 21.60 20.31 13.54
N PHE A 559 21.47 19.03 13.91
CA PHE A 559 21.63 18.56 15.28
C PHE A 559 23.01 17.94 15.48
N ALA A 560 23.90 18.69 16.13
CA ALA A 560 25.28 18.30 16.39
C ALA A 560 25.60 18.25 17.89
N GLY A 561 26.63 17.47 18.21
CA GLY A 561 27.34 17.47 19.49
C GLY A 561 28.84 17.69 19.25
N PRO A 562 29.65 17.61 20.32
CA PRO A 562 31.09 17.91 20.25
C PRO A 562 31.87 17.11 19.19
N PHE A 563 31.40 15.90 18.88
CA PHE A 563 32.05 14.98 17.95
C PHE A 563 31.36 14.88 16.57
N GLY A 564 30.54 15.88 16.20
CA GLY A 564 29.82 15.92 14.94
C GLY A 564 28.33 15.62 15.09
N LYS A 565 27.72 14.89 14.14
CA LYS A 565 26.25 14.66 14.15
C LYS A 565 25.80 13.92 15.41
N LEU A 566 24.65 14.31 15.97
CA LEU A 566 24.05 13.54 17.05
C LEU A 566 23.59 12.16 16.56
N THR A 567 23.80 11.14 17.38
CA THR A 567 23.28 9.79 17.08
C THR A 567 21.76 9.75 17.27
N GLY A 568 21.09 8.78 16.63
CA GLY A 568 19.65 8.58 16.82
C GLY A 568 19.29 8.31 18.29
N ASP A 569 20.12 7.55 19.00
CA ASP A 569 19.93 7.27 20.43
C ASP A 569 20.03 8.54 21.28
N ALA A 570 21.00 9.42 21.00
CA ALA A 570 21.16 10.68 21.72
C ALA A 570 19.94 11.62 21.54
N ILE A 571 19.43 11.73 20.30
CA ILE A 571 18.20 12.49 20.02
C ILE A 571 17.01 11.86 20.76
N GLN A 572 16.88 10.53 20.69
CA GLN A 572 15.79 9.82 21.33
C GLN A 572 15.80 9.97 22.86
N ASP A 573 16.97 10.00 23.49
CA ASP A 573 17.13 10.21 24.92
C ASP A 573 16.79 11.65 25.34
N ILE A 574 17.14 12.66 24.53
CA ILE A 574 16.73 14.04 24.75
C ILE A 574 15.19 14.14 24.75
N VAL A 575 14.52 13.61 23.73
CA VAL A 575 13.05 13.65 23.64
C VAL A 575 12.41 12.87 24.81
N LYS A 576 12.94 11.69 25.12
CA LYS A 576 12.44 10.84 26.21
C LYS A 576 12.57 11.50 27.57
N ARG A 577 13.64 12.27 27.81
CA ARG A 577 13.84 13.01 29.07
C ARG A 577 12.74 14.04 29.30
N HIS A 578 12.43 14.87 28.30
CA HIS A 578 11.40 15.91 28.42
C HIS A 578 9.99 15.33 28.52
N ILE A 579 9.71 14.26 27.76
CA ILE A 579 8.44 13.54 27.88
C ILE A 579 8.26 12.94 29.29
N ARG A 580 9.32 12.37 29.89
CA ARG A 580 9.27 11.84 31.26
C ARG A 580 9.07 12.93 32.31
N GLN A 581 9.66 14.11 32.12
CA GLN A 581 9.45 15.24 33.01
C GLN A 581 7.98 15.67 33.06
N LEU A 582 7.25 15.54 31.94
CA LEU A 582 5.83 15.92 31.88
C LEU A 582 4.86 14.81 32.30
N PHE A 583 5.15 13.55 31.98
CA PHE A 583 4.19 12.42 32.11
C PHE A 583 4.63 11.31 33.08
N GLY A 584 5.76 11.47 33.77
CA GLY A 584 6.33 10.47 34.67
C GLY A 584 6.91 9.23 33.96
N GLU A 585 7.06 8.13 34.70
CA GLU A 585 7.71 6.90 34.22
C GLU A 585 6.90 6.04 33.23
N LYS A 586 5.80 6.56 32.66
CA LYS A 586 5.04 5.82 31.63
C LYS A 586 6.01 5.36 30.53
N LYS A 587 6.04 4.05 30.26
CA LYS A 587 6.95 3.40 29.28
C LYS A 587 6.61 3.84 27.86
N ILE A 588 7.06 5.03 27.47
CA ILE A 588 6.93 5.54 26.11
C ILE A 588 8.01 4.91 25.26
N ARG A 589 7.63 3.87 24.52
CA ARG A 589 8.49 3.21 23.53
C ARG A 589 8.52 4.07 22.27
N GLY A 590 9.70 4.56 21.89
CA GLY A 590 9.88 5.37 20.68
C GLY A 590 9.36 6.80 20.84
N ALA A 591 9.97 7.57 21.74
CA ALA A 591 9.58 8.96 22.06
C ALA A 591 9.45 9.86 20.82
N CYS A 592 10.36 9.75 19.84
CA CYS A 592 10.29 10.49 18.58
C CYS A 592 9.12 10.03 17.68
N HIS A 593 8.72 8.76 17.77
CA HIS A 593 7.55 8.25 17.04
C HIS A 593 6.25 8.78 17.64
N VAL A 594 6.19 9.01 18.96
CA VAL A 594 5.04 9.67 19.60
C VAL A 594 4.83 11.06 18.99
N LEU A 595 5.85 11.92 18.94
CA LEU A 595 5.71 13.26 18.33
C LEU A 595 5.27 13.21 16.86
N ARG A 596 5.84 12.29 16.08
CA ARG A 596 5.44 12.08 14.68
C ARG A 596 3.98 11.60 14.56
N HIS A 597 3.55 10.71 15.44
CA HIS A 597 2.18 10.21 15.46
C HIS A 597 1.21 11.30 15.93
N THR A 598 1.57 12.09 16.93
CA THR A 598 0.81 13.25 17.38
C THR A 598 0.66 14.28 16.26
N PHE A 599 1.74 14.63 15.55
CA PHE A 599 1.68 15.49 14.37
C PHE A 599 0.68 14.97 13.33
N ALA A 600 0.76 13.68 12.99
CA ALA A 600 -0.12 13.07 12.00
C ALA A 600 -1.60 13.07 12.46
N THR A 601 -1.84 12.75 13.73
CA THR A 601 -3.19 12.73 14.29
C THR A 601 -3.79 14.12 14.36
N HIS A 602 -3.05 15.12 14.85
CA HIS A 602 -3.56 16.50 14.94
C HIS A 602 -3.87 17.10 13.57
N LEU A 603 -3.02 16.87 12.56
CA LEU A 603 -3.33 17.29 11.20
C LEU A 603 -4.62 16.62 10.70
N LEU A 604 -4.81 15.34 10.99
CA LEU A 604 -6.01 14.62 10.57
C LEU A 604 -7.27 15.10 11.30
N GLU A 605 -7.19 15.32 12.61
CA GLU A 605 -8.29 15.86 13.43
C GLU A 605 -8.67 17.27 13.00
N ALA A 606 -7.71 18.09 12.59
CA ALA A 606 -7.93 19.39 11.98
C ALA A 606 -8.55 19.32 10.56
N GLY A 607 -8.70 18.11 9.99
CA GLY A 607 -9.32 17.88 8.69
C GLY A 607 -8.33 17.89 7.51
N CYS A 608 -7.02 17.76 7.76
CA CYS A 608 -6.02 17.62 6.71
C CYS A 608 -6.16 16.27 6.01
N ASP A 609 -6.10 16.31 4.68
CA ASP A 609 -6.22 15.13 3.84
C ASP A 609 -5.08 14.12 4.13
N THR A 610 -5.46 12.85 4.25
CA THR A 610 -4.55 11.77 4.66
C THR A 610 -3.39 11.54 3.69
N ARG A 611 -3.54 11.92 2.40
CA ARG A 611 -2.50 11.85 1.37
C ARG A 611 -1.49 12.99 1.53
N LEU A 612 -1.94 14.19 1.90
CA LEU A 612 -1.03 15.30 2.25
C LEU A 612 -0.18 14.93 3.46
N ILE A 613 -0.80 14.34 4.48
CA ILE A 613 -0.09 13.81 5.64
C ILE A 613 0.91 12.72 5.21
N GLN A 614 0.57 11.83 4.27
CA GLN A 614 1.51 10.82 3.75
C GLN A 614 2.67 11.39 2.95
N GLU A 615 2.42 12.39 2.10
CA GLU A 615 3.48 13.09 1.37
C GLU A 615 4.43 13.74 2.36
N MET A 616 3.93 14.42 3.41
CA MET A 616 4.76 15.02 4.45
C MET A 616 5.56 13.96 5.24
N LEU A 617 4.91 12.84 5.60
CA LEU A 617 5.54 11.75 6.35
C LEU A 617 6.43 10.83 5.50
N GLY A 618 6.32 10.86 4.17
CA GLY A 618 7.11 10.01 3.26
C GLY A 618 6.79 8.52 3.36
N HIS A 619 5.54 8.13 3.64
CA HIS A 619 5.17 6.71 3.73
C HIS A 619 5.06 6.06 2.33
N ALA A 620 5.87 5.03 2.05
CA ALA A 620 5.73 4.22 0.82
C ALA A 620 4.45 3.36 0.78
N SER A 621 3.82 3.07 1.92
CA SER A 621 2.54 2.36 1.98
C SER A 621 1.59 3.04 2.97
N LEU A 622 0.33 3.12 2.57
CA LEU A 622 -0.76 3.70 3.34
C LEU A 622 -1.19 2.87 4.57
N GLU A 623 -0.64 1.68 4.77
CA GLU A 623 -1.01 0.74 5.85
C GLU A 623 -0.64 1.28 7.24
N THR A 624 0.43 2.06 7.33
CA THR A 624 0.83 2.78 8.56
C THR A 624 -0.06 3.99 8.86
N THR A 625 -0.74 4.54 7.85
CA THR A 625 -1.73 5.63 7.97
C THR A 625 -3.16 5.11 8.22
N GLN A 626 -3.42 3.79 8.07
CA GLN A 626 -4.72 3.15 8.31
C GLN A 626 -5.19 3.20 9.78
N ARG A 627 -4.30 3.51 10.73
CA ARG A 627 -4.61 3.51 12.16
C ARG A 627 -5.42 4.72 12.63
N TYR A 628 -5.69 5.69 11.74
CA TYR A 628 -6.11 7.03 12.16
C TYR A 628 -7.48 7.50 11.63
N THR A 629 -8.16 6.76 10.75
CA THR A 629 -9.33 7.31 10.03
C THR A 629 -10.64 6.60 10.40
N HIS A 630 -11.52 7.29 11.12
CA HIS A 630 -12.96 7.06 11.08
C HIS A 630 -13.63 8.34 10.57
N VAL A 631 -14.27 8.30 9.40
CA VAL A 631 -14.95 9.46 8.79
C VAL A 631 -16.46 9.32 8.94
N SER A 632 -17.16 10.41 9.27
CA SER A 632 -18.62 10.44 9.41
C SER A 632 -19.35 10.62 8.06
N ILE A 633 -20.51 9.97 7.92
CA ILE A 633 -21.35 9.96 6.70
C ILE A 633 -21.83 11.37 6.28
N ARG A 634 -21.87 12.34 7.21
CA ARG A 634 -22.31 13.71 6.93
C ARG A 634 -21.32 14.47 6.05
N ARG A 635 -20.03 14.45 6.42
CA ARG A 635 -18.95 15.09 5.65
C ARG A 635 -18.84 14.51 4.24
N LEU A 636 -19.16 13.23 4.13
CA LEU A 636 -19.17 12.45 2.89
C LEU A 636 -20.16 13.02 1.85
N LYS A 637 -21.36 13.44 2.28
CA LYS A 637 -22.37 14.02 1.38
C LYS A 637 -22.00 15.43 0.93
N GLU A 638 -21.41 16.25 1.80
CA GLU A 638 -21.02 17.63 1.51
C GLU A 638 -19.99 17.71 0.37
N VAL A 639 -18.91 16.93 0.48
CA VAL A 639 -17.83 16.91 -0.52
C VAL A 639 -18.29 16.33 -1.86
N HIS A 640 -19.10 15.26 -1.82
CA HIS A 640 -19.73 14.70 -3.02
C HIS A 640 -20.56 15.76 -3.74
N THR A 641 -21.43 16.44 -3.00
CA THR A 641 -22.31 17.47 -3.53
C THR A 641 -21.49 18.60 -4.17
N ALA A 642 -20.44 19.08 -3.50
CA ALA A 642 -19.56 20.12 -4.02
C ALA A 642 -18.84 19.72 -5.33
N ALA A 643 -18.40 18.46 -5.44
CA ALA A 643 -17.73 17.94 -6.64
C ALA A 643 -18.63 17.99 -7.89
N PHE A 644 -19.92 17.75 -7.70
CA PHE A 644 -20.89 17.64 -8.78
C PHE A 644 -21.74 18.90 -8.98
N GLN A 645 -21.88 19.79 -7.98
CA GLN A 645 -22.65 21.06 -8.10
C GLN A 645 -22.15 21.99 -9.20
N ARG A 646 -20.83 22.05 -9.47
CA ARG A 646 -20.26 22.91 -10.54
C ARG A 646 -20.53 22.39 -11.96
N ILE A 647 -20.88 21.11 -12.13
CA ILE A 647 -21.20 20.51 -13.43
C ILE A 647 -22.60 20.93 -13.90
N TYR A 648 -23.49 21.26 -12.95
CA TYR A 648 -24.93 21.37 -13.21
C TYR A 648 -25.48 22.80 -13.10
N LYS A 649 -24.64 23.84 -12.97
CA LYS A 649 -25.06 25.25 -13.01
C LYS A 649 -25.12 25.87 -14.42
N ARG A 650 -24.82 25.12 -15.47
CA ARG A 650 -24.79 25.60 -16.87
C ARG A 650 -25.54 24.70 -17.88
N ALA A 651 -26.45 23.85 -17.42
CA ALA A 651 -27.31 23.04 -18.29
C ALA A 651 -28.78 23.25 -17.93
#